data_AF-A0AAD8FN41-F1
#
_entry.id   AF-A0AAD8FN41-F1
#
_cell.length_a   1.000
_cell.length_b   1.000
_cell.length_c   1.000
_cell.angle_alpha   90.00
_cell.angle_beta   90.00
_cell.angle_gamma   90.00
#
_symmetry.space_group_name_H-M   'P 1'
#
loop_
_entity.id
_entity.type
_entity.pdbx_description
1 polymer ?
#
loop_
_entity_poly.entity_id
_entity_poly.type
_entity_poly.pdbx_seq_one_letter_code
_entity_poly.pdbx_strand_id
1 'polypeptide(L)'
;MDKLFAILSCCVVLFVISGVSFGQSDVGYFWHVTDFHYDHSLDHEKLSCNNNVTDHLPRYGDYWCDATWKLVVDSINAMSKIKPDVDFLLWTGDSVAHITDKRLSKDLNLEIVKNITDVLAETFKTIKVYATLGNHDFYPSGQANPNASDPFYTNITDMWQDWILNQSNAINESRQGGFYAVRLSAKVRLLALNTNLYYTSDKLTPNVTDPVGQFDWMQKQLQEAKSKGEKVIVTGHVPPGLFIPEYADWFWLVFKTKFMDIILNYTDIIVALHFGHDHYNSFKILQSDDGTKAVPQFNAPSVTPWRYKIQINGVEKIGDAHNPGLRLIKYNRTSGAQLDYSQYYINITKANDAGAIADWAILYNFTSTYGVSDMSVNSMKNIFKKMEDNASPLYQKFCNNWVVSDSDKRCTDAMRADIYCGGQIFMLEKAKQCSYFWHVTDFHYDHTYSGEKLSSNDQDIPSQLPAYGDYWCDATWKLVVDSINAMATIKPDVEFLIWTGDTVAHISDDKLSLELTLQVLQNLTNALSQGLGKVPVYASAGNHDFYPNGQASPVTKAIDDSRQGRQGGYYAVKVSPKVRLLALNTNLYYESDKLTPNVSDPVGQFAWMQRQLQEAKSTGEKIIRSQATKAVPQFNSHLQATKAVPQFNSHLQATKAVPQFNSNLQVTKAVPQFNFHLRATKAVPQFNSHLQATKAVPQFNSHLQATKAVPQFNSHLQATKAVPQFNSYLQATKAVPQFNSHFQATKAVPQFNAPAVTPWRHKVKEDGVEKVGEPHNPGLRLIKYNRSTGAQLDYAQYFINITKANAGAEGALWRLLYNLTSTYGVSDMSVDSVKSIFKKIENNSSPLYQKFCNNWVVSDLDKKCTNDMGANVWCGGQHYILANAQQCSKDRQKASNDARRLT
;
A
#
# COMPACT_ATOMS: atom_id res chain seq x y z
N MET A 1 51.75 -22.61 -46.71
CA MET A 1 50.74 -23.00 -45.69
C MET A 1 49.31 -22.64 -46.15
N ASP A 2 48.97 -22.84 -47.43
CA ASP A 2 48.15 -21.83 -48.15
C ASP A 2 46.75 -22.31 -48.58
N LYS A 3 46.37 -23.55 -48.24
CA LYS A 3 45.03 -24.10 -48.52
C LYS A 3 44.02 -23.89 -47.38
N LEU A 4 44.44 -23.38 -46.22
CA LEU A 4 43.53 -23.11 -45.10
C LEU A 4 42.86 -21.71 -45.20
N PHE A 5 43.56 -20.71 -45.75
CA PHE A 5 43.04 -19.35 -45.89
C PHE A 5 41.91 -19.20 -46.93
N ALA A 6 41.96 -20.00 -48.01
CA ALA A 6 40.96 -19.93 -49.08
C ALA A 6 39.54 -20.32 -48.63
N ILE A 7 39.41 -21.18 -47.62
CA ILE A 7 38.10 -21.64 -47.13
C ILE A 7 37.48 -20.62 -46.17
N LEU A 8 38.28 -19.95 -45.32
CA LEU A 8 37.78 -18.90 -44.42
C LEU A 8 37.22 -17.68 -45.19
N SER A 9 37.87 -17.25 -46.27
CA SER A 9 37.39 -16.09 -47.06
C SER A 9 36.02 -16.31 -47.70
N CYS A 10 35.64 -17.54 -48.04
CA CYS A 10 34.35 -17.79 -48.70
C CYS A 10 33.16 -17.72 -47.72
N CYS A 11 33.34 -18.19 -46.48
CA CYS A 11 32.29 -18.19 -45.46
C CYS A 11 31.97 -16.78 -44.89
N VAL A 12 32.93 -15.84 -44.94
CA VAL A 12 32.74 -14.48 -44.41
C VAL A 12 31.96 -13.58 -45.37
N VAL A 13 32.07 -13.79 -46.69
CA VAL A 13 31.41 -12.94 -47.70
C VAL A 13 29.93 -13.28 -47.92
N LEU A 14 29.51 -14.52 -47.64
CA LEU A 14 28.11 -14.95 -47.82
C LEU A 14 27.16 -14.61 -46.65
N PHE A 15 27.66 -14.00 -45.56
CA PHE A 15 26.84 -13.55 -44.43
C PHE A 15 26.45 -12.05 -44.49
N VAL A 16 26.67 -11.38 -45.63
CA VAL A 16 26.45 -9.93 -45.80
C VAL A 16 25.16 -9.59 -46.59
N ILE A 17 24.50 -10.57 -47.21
CA ILE A 17 23.25 -10.37 -47.99
C ILE A 17 22.07 -11.21 -47.46
N SER A 18 21.99 -11.37 -46.14
CA SER A 18 20.71 -11.53 -45.44
C SER A 18 20.48 -10.29 -44.59
N GLY A 19 20.05 -9.21 -45.27
CA GLY A 19 19.70 -7.94 -44.64
C GLY A 19 18.49 -8.07 -43.72
N VAL A 20 18.69 -8.64 -42.53
CA VAL A 20 17.79 -8.45 -41.39
C VAL A 20 17.89 -7.00 -41.00
N SER A 21 17.08 -6.17 -41.66
CA SER A 21 16.80 -4.82 -41.24
C SER A 21 16.25 -4.90 -39.82
N PHE A 22 17.10 -4.62 -38.83
CA PHE A 22 16.66 -4.23 -37.49
C PHE A 22 15.76 -3.02 -37.70
N GLY A 23 14.44 -3.27 -37.73
CA GLY A 23 13.46 -2.27 -38.14
C GLY A 23 13.62 -1.04 -37.28
N GLN A 24 14.09 0.05 -37.89
CA GLN A 24 14.22 1.34 -37.23
C GLN A 24 12.85 1.64 -36.60
N SER A 25 12.83 1.75 -35.26
CA SER A 25 11.58 1.71 -34.53
C SER A 25 10.66 2.82 -35.05
N ASP A 26 9.44 2.43 -35.42
CA ASP A 26 8.42 3.33 -35.93
C ASP A 26 7.95 4.27 -34.79
N VAL A 27 8.74 5.34 -34.61
CA VAL A 27 8.62 6.30 -33.52
C VAL A 27 7.84 7.51 -34.00
N GLY A 28 6.72 7.73 -33.33
CA GLY A 28 5.89 8.91 -33.45
C GLY A 28 6.05 9.88 -32.28
N TYR A 29 5.50 11.06 -32.47
CA TYR A 29 5.44 12.12 -31.46
C TYR A 29 4.05 12.75 -31.45
N PHE A 30 3.52 13.06 -30.26
CA PHE A 30 2.30 13.83 -30.12
C PHE A 30 2.41 14.83 -28.96
N TRP A 31 1.80 15.99 -29.12
CA TRP A 31 1.65 16.95 -28.02
C TRP A 31 0.52 16.52 -27.11
N HIS A 32 0.70 16.65 -25.80
CA HIS A 32 -0.35 16.58 -24.78
C HIS A 32 -0.38 17.94 -24.07
N VAL A 33 -1.49 18.66 -24.25
CA VAL A 33 -1.79 19.97 -23.65
C VAL A 33 -3.15 19.88 -22.96
N THR A 34 -3.36 20.67 -21.90
CA THR A 34 -4.56 20.60 -21.07
C THR A 34 -4.73 21.86 -20.25
N ASP A 35 -5.94 22.08 -19.74
CA ASP A 35 -6.22 23.02 -18.65
C ASP A 35 -5.67 24.42 -18.99
N PHE A 36 -6.19 24.98 -20.10
CA PHE A 36 -5.83 26.32 -20.57
C PHE A 36 -6.37 27.41 -19.67
N HIS A 37 -7.60 27.25 -19.19
CA HIS A 37 -8.36 28.20 -18.36
C HIS A 37 -8.09 29.67 -18.72
N TYR A 38 -8.66 30.13 -19.83
CA TYR A 38 -8.60 31.54 -20.21
C TYR A 38 -9.54 32.37 -19.32
N ASP A 39 -8.98 33.30 -18.54
CA ASP A 39 -9.75 34.32 -17.82
C ASP A 39 -9.87 35.59 -18.68
N HIS A 40 -11.04 35.74 -19.30
CA HIS A 40 -11.44 36.89 -20.10
C HIS A 40 -11.65 38.19 -19.29
N SER A 41 -11.55 38.13 -17.96
CA SER A 41 -11.83 39.25 -17.04
C SER A 41 -10.57 39.86 -16.41
N LEU A 42 -9.37 39.33 -16.66
CA LEU A 42 -8.12 39.75 -15.99
C LEU A 42 -7.77 41.24 -16.16
N ASP A 43 -8.11 41.82 -17.32
CA ASP A 43 -7.88 43.25 -17.60
C ASP A 43 -8.84 44.18 -16.83
N HIS A 44 -9.85 43.64 -16.13
CA HIS A 44 -10.93 44.39 -15.48
C HIS A 44 -11.22 43.90 -14.05
N GLU A 45 -11.82 42.71 -13.90
CA GLU A 45 -12.41 42.21 -12.64
C GLU A 45 -11.66 41.02 -12.03
N LYS A 46 -10.77 40.34 -12.79
CA LYS A 46 -9.84 39.33 -12.27
C LYS A 46 -10.53 38.17 -11.54
N LEU A 47 -11.64 37.68 -12.10
CA LEU A 47 -12.61 36.84 -11.41
C LEU A 47 -12.09 35.43 -11.06
N SER A 48 -11.01 34.96 -11.68
CA SER A 48 -10.31 33.71 -11.29
C SER A 48 -9.36 33.85 -10.09
N CYS A 49 -8.91 35.08 -9.79
CA CYS A 49 -7.79 35.32 -8.90
C CYS A 49 -8.19 35.06 -7.43
N ASN A 50 -7.70 33.97 -6.85
CA ASN A 50 -8.17 33.48 -5.54
C ASN A 50 -7.45 34.10 -4.32
N ASN A 51 -6.62 35.12 -4.56
CA ASN A 51 -5.94 35.94 -3.55
C ASN A 51 -5.60 37.34 -4.10
N ASN A 52 -5.11 38.24 -3.24
CA ASN A 52 -4.72 39.59 -3.64
C ASN A 52 -3.56 39.58 -4.65
N VAL A 53 -3.77 40.26 -5.78
CA VAL A 53 -2.81 40.49 -6.87
C VAL A 53 -2.74 41.99 -7.20
N THR A 54 -1.76 42.41 -7.99
CA THR A 54 -1.55 43.82 -8.34
C THR A 54 -2.65 44.39 -9.26
N ASP A 55 -2.86 45.72 -9.20
CA ASP A 55 -3.86 46.41 -10.03
C ASP A 55 -3.59 46.28 -11.53
N HIS A 56 -2.33 46.23 -11.93
CA HIS A 56 -1.92 45.77 -13.26
C HIS A 56 -1.35 44.36 -13.13
N LEU A 57 -1.94 43.40 -13.85
CA LEU A 57 -1.44 42.03 -13.90
C LEU A 57 -0.24 41.91 -14.87
N PRO A 58 0.72 41.01 -14.60
CA PRO A 58 1.81 40.75 -15.53
C PRO A 58 1.35 40.12 -16.85
N ARG A 59 2.15 40.31 -17.91
CA ARG A 59 1.84 39.93 -19.31
C ARG A 59 1.47 38.44 -19.49
N TYR A 60 2.11 37.57 -18.73
CA TYR A 60 1.94 36.11 -18.75
C TYR A 60 1.13 35.60 -17.54
N GLY A 61 0.44 36.49 -16.81
CA GLY A 61 -0.36 36.16 -15.64
C GLY A 61 0.43 36.11 -14.33
N ASP A 62 -0.26 35.70 -13.28
CA ASP A 62 0.22 35.55 -11.89
C ASP A 62 -0.23 34.18 -11.38
N TYR A 63 0.56 33.53 -10.51
CA TYR A 63 0.23 32.20 -9.98
C TYR A 63 -1.09 32.12 -9.19
N TRP A 64 -1.67 33.24 -8.74
CA TRP A 64 -2.98 33.26 -8.08
C TRP A 64 -4.17 33.32 -9.05
N CYS A 65 -3.92 33.57 -10.33
CA CYS A 65 -4.91 33.84 -11.38
C CYS A 65 -4.85 32.80 -12.50
N ASP A 66 -5.90 32.75 -13.30
CA ASP A 66 -5.92 31.93 -14.52
C ASP A 66 -5.16 32.59 -15.69
N ALA A 67 -5.08 31.90 -16.83
CA ALA A 67 -4.23 32.29 -17.94
C ALA A 67 -4.72 33.57 -18.66
N THR A 68 -3.78 34.47 -18.96
CA THR A 68 -4.01 35.53 -19.95
C THR A 68 -4.14 34.93 -21.35
N TRP A 69 -4.91 35.58 -22.23
CA TRP A 69 -4.98 35.18 -23.64
C TRP A 69 -3.59 35.11 -24.29
N LYS A 70 -2.66 35.97 -23.85
CA LYS A 70 -1.27 36.00 -24.30
C LYS A 70 -0.51 34.72 -23.96
N LEU A 71 -0.76 34.12 -22.79
CA LEU A 71 -0.15 32.84 -22.39
C LEU A 71 -0.74 31.66 -23.17
N VAL A 72 -2.06 31.63 -23.36
CA VAL A 72 -2.75 30.59 -24.16
C VAL A 72 -2.25 30.60 -25.61
N VAL A 73 -2.20 31.77 -26.25
CA VAL A 73 -1.71 31.90 -27.63
C VAL A 73 -0.21 31.61 -27.74
N ASP A 74 0.62 32.03 -26.78
CA ASP A 74 2.06 31.73 -26.82
C ASP A 74 2.36 30.25 -26.60
N SER A 75 1.59 29.52 -25.79
CA SER A 75 1.80 28.08 -25.57
C SER A 75 1.47 27.25 -26.82
N ILE A 76 0.38 27.59 -27.51
CA ILE A 76 0.00 26.97 -28.79
C ILE A 76 1.05 27.27 -29.87
N ASN A 77 1.53 28.51 -29.95
CA ASN A 77 2.64 28.88 -30.82
C ASN A 77 3.96 28.19 -30.45
N ALA A 78 4.22 27.94 -29.16
CA ALA A 78 5.43 27.25 -28.71
C ALA A 78 5.45 25.79 -29.16
N MET A 79 4.33 25.05 -29.01
CA MET A 79 4.22 23.68 -29.53
C MET A 79 4.56 23.60 -31.03
N SER A 80 4.02 24.53 -31.82
CA SER A 80 4.26 24.60 -33.27
C SER A 80 5.71 24.96 -33.62
N LYS A 81 6.36 25.85 -32.87
CA LYS A 81 7.79 26.19 -33.05
C LYS A 81 8.74 25.08 -32.63
N ILE A 82 8.41 24.36 -31.56
CA ILE A 82 9.27 23.33 -30.94
C ILE A 82 9.19 22.01 -31.71
N LYS A 83 7.97 21.58 -32.07
CA LYS A 83 7.74 20.34 -32.85
C LYS A 83 6.46 20.46 -33.69
N PRO A 84 6.53 21.05 -34.90
CA PRO A 84 5.38 21.16 -35.80
C PRO A 84 4.98 19.81 -36.41
N ASP A 85 5.97 18.95 -36.69
CA ASP A 85 5.80 17.62 -37.26
C ASP A 85 5.53 16.57 -36.16
N VAL A 86 4.36 16.68 -35.54
CA VAL A 86 3.75 15.64 -34.70
C VAL A 86 2.70 14.85 -35.49
N ASP A 87 2.40 13.62 -35.05
CA ASP A 87 1.38 12.78 -35.70
C ASP A 87 -0.05 13.26 -35.37
N PHE A 88 -0.24 13.79 -34.16
CA PHE A 88 -1.47 14.41 -33.67
C PHE A 88 -1.19 15.31 -32.45
N LEU A 89 -2.20 16.03 -31.98
CA LEU A 89 -2.20 16.73 -30.71
C LEU A 89 -3.37 16.22 -29.86
N LEU A 90 -3.13 16.03 -28.56
CA LEU A 90 -4.10 15.61 -27.56
C LEU A 90 -4.39 16.81 -26.65
N TRP A 91 -5.64 17.26 -26.62
CA TRP A 91 -6.11 18.36 -25.78
C TRP A 91 -7.11 17.84 -24.75
N THR A 92 -6.71 17.71 -23.48
CA THR A 92 -7.59 17.14 -22.44
C THR A 92 -8.49 18.16 -21.72
N GLY A 93 -8.95 19.20 -22.43
CA GLY A 93 -10.05 20.08 -22.01
C GLY A 93 -9.67 21.28 -21.14
N ASP A 94 -10.69 21.80 -20.46
CA ASP A 94 -10.71 22.95 -19.55
C ASP A 94 -10.16 24.25 -20.15
N SER A 95 -11.05 24.90 -20.91
CA SER A 95 -10.86 26.16 -21.63
C SER A 95 -11.19 27.37 -20.76
N VAL A 96 -12.14 27.23 -19.83
CA VAL A 96 -12.79 28.33 -19.10
C VAL A 96 -12.18 28.47 -17.70
N ALA A 97 -11.93 29.71 -17.28
CA ALA A 97 -11.36 30.01 -15.96
C ALA A 97 -12.24 29.65 -14.75
N HIS A 98 -11.62 29.60 -13.57
CA HIS A 98 -12.17 29.30 -12.25
C HIS A 98 -13.09 30.41 -11.70
N ILE A 99 -14.04 30.84 -12.52
CA ILE A 99 -15.00 31.91 -12.27
C ILE A 99 -16.31 31.29 -11.74
N THR A 100 -16.95 31.91 -10.76
CA THR A 100 -18.23 31.40 -10.23
C THR A 100 -19.33 31.42 -11.29
N ASP A 101 -20.18 30.37 -11.36
CA ASP A 101 -21.27 30.25 -12.36
C ASP A 101 -22.16 31.50 -12.48
N LYS A 102 -22.35 32.28 -11.40
CA LYS A 102 -23.09 33.56 -11.39
C LYS A 102 -22.52 34.64 -12.34
N ARG A 103 -21.31 34.44 -12.84
CA ARG A 103 -20.56 35.33 -13.73
C ARG A 103 -20.23 34.68 -15.09
N LEU A 104 -20.72 33.46 -15.33
CA LEU A 104 -20.55 32.71 -16.57
C LEU A 104 -21.91 32.49 -17.27
N SER A 105 -21.89 31.95 -18.48
CA SER A 105 -23.08 31.50 -19.20
C SER A 105 -22.71 30.35 -20.16
N LYS A 106 -23.69 29.56 -20.61
CA LYS A 106 -23.45 28.51 -21.62
C LYS A 106 -22.79 29.09 -22.87
N ASP A 107 -23.27 30.23 -23.35
CA ASP A 107 -22.82 30.81 -24.61
C ASP A 107 -21.40 31.37 -24.48
N LEU A 108 -21.04 31.97 -23.33
CA LEU A 108 -19.68 32.43 -23.03
C LEU A 108 -18.70 31.26 -22.90
N ASN A 109 -19.09 30.17 -22.22
CA ASN A 109 -18.25 28.97 -22.14
C ASN A 109 -18.01 28.38 -23.53
N LEU A 110 -19.06 28.27 -24.37
CA LEU A 110 -18.93 27.83 -25.76
C LEU A 110 -18.06 28.78 -26.61
N GLU A 111 -18.14 30.09 -26.40
CA GLU A 111 -17.29 31.07 -27.09
C GLU A 111 -15.81 30.89 -26.71
N ILE A 112 -15.50 30.71 -25.43
CA ILE A 112 -14.13 30.48 -24.96
C ILE A 112 -13.56 29.16 -25.52
N VAL A 113 -14.33 28.06 -25.48
CA VAL A 113 -13.95 26.78 -26.10
C VAL A 113 -13.70 26.94 -27.61
N LYS A 114 -14.56 27.70 -28.30
CA LYS A 114 -14.42 27.97 -29.73
C LYS A 114 -13.16 28.80 -30.02
N ASN A 115 -12.88 29.84 -29.25
CA ASN A 115 -11.71 30.70 -29.46
C ASN A 115 -10.40 29.90 -29.34
N ILE A 116 -10.29 28.97 -28.39
CA ILE A 116 -9.12 28.07 -28.28
C ILE A 116 -9.09 27.06 -29.44
N THR A 117 -10.26 26.52 -29.81
CA THR A 117 -10.41 25.61 -30.97
C THR A 117 -9.93 26.26 -32.28
N ASP A 118 -10.31 27.52 -32.53
CA ASP A 118 -9.92 28.29 -33.72
C ASP A 118 -8.40 28.51 -33.77
N VAL A 119 -7.78 28.91 -32.65
CA VAL A 119 -6.32 29.14 -32.57
C VAL A 119 -5.55 27.83 -32.76
N LEU A 120 -6.03 26.71 -32.20
CA LEU A 120 -5.46 25.39 -32.45
C LEU A 120 -5.59 25.00 -33.93
N ALA A 121 -6.76 25.15 -34.53
CA ALA A 121 -7.00 24.80 -35.94
C ALA A 121 -6.16 25.63 -36.92
N GLU A 122 -6.07 26.94 -36.70
CA GLU A 122 -5.26 27.86 -37.53
C GLU A 122 -3.75 27.62 -37.36
N THR A 123 -3.29 27.26 -36.15
CA THR A 123 -1.87 26.94 -35.90
C THR A 123 -1.48 25.57 -36.47
N PHE A 124 -2.40 24.59 -36.44
CA PHE A 124 -2.12 23.18 -36.73
C PHE A 124 -2.94 22.63 -37.91
N LYS A 125 -3.11 23.42 -38.98
CA LYS A 125 -4.03 23.18 -40.12
C LYS A 125 -4.05 21.76 -40.71
N THR A 126 -2.92 21.04 -40.68
CA THR A 126 -2.79 19.67 -41.22
C THR A 126 -2.77 18.57 -40.16
N ILE A 127 -2.62 18.91 -38.88
CA ILE A 127 -2.52 17.97 -37.76
C ILE A 127 -3.90 17.79 -37.13
N LYS A 128 -4.22 16.57 -36.71
CA LYS A 128 -5.49 16.29 -36.02
C LYS A 128 -5.35 16.55 -34.53
N VAL A 129 -6.28 17.35 -33.98
CA VAL A 129 -6.42 17.58 -32.55
C VAL A 129 -7.52 16.64 -32.03
N TYR A 130 -7.18 15.76 -31.10
CA TYR A 130 -8.16 14.94 -30.39
C TYR A 130 -8.43 15.61 -29.05
N ALA A 131 -9.57 16.29 -28.96
CA ALA A 131 -10.00 17.03 -27.79
C ALA A 131 -10.96 16.21 -26.90
N THR A 132 -10.91 16.40 -25.59
CA THR A 132 -11.95 15.98 -24.64
C THR A 132 -12.43 17.16 -23.83
N LEU A 133 -13.71 17.19 -23.47
CA LEU A 133 -14.24 18.19 -22.54
C LEU A 133 -13.65 18.02 -21.14
N GLY A 134 -13.35 19.13 -20.47
CA GLY A 134 -13.15 19.22 -19.04
C GLY A 134 -14.39 19.72 -18.28
N ASN A 135 -14.29 19.86 -16.96
CA ASN A 135 -15.43 20.24 -16.12
C ASN A 135 -15.77 21.73 -16.18
N HIS A 136 -14.82 22.63 -16.40
CA HIS A 136 -15.09 24.06 -16.58
C HIS A 136 -15.62 24.40 -17.98
N ASP A 137 -15.44 23.52 -18.97
CA ASP A 137 -16.07 23.70 -20.30
C ASP A 137 -17.62 23.66 -20.23
N PHE A 138 -18.22 23.00 -19.23
CA PHE A 138 -19.67 22.94 -19.02
C PHE A 138 -20.21 24.18 -18.28
N TYR A 139 -21.48 24.52 -18.54
CA TYR A 139 -22.24 25.48 -17.75
C TYR A 139 -23.56 24.86 -17.24
N PRO A 140 -23.83 24.83 -15.92
CA PRO A 140 -22.92 25.21 -14.82
C PRO A 140 -21.69 24.30 -14.72
N SER A 141 -20.64 24.80 -14.07
CA SER A 141 -19.33 24.15 -14.01
C SER A 141 -19.42 22.76 -13.35
N GLY A 142 -18.79 21.78 -13.98
CA GLY A 142 -18.73 20.38 -13.52
C GLY A 142 -20.07 19.65 -13.52
N GLN A 143 -21.08 20.11 -14.26
CA GLN A 143 -22.38 19.44 -14.38
C GLN A 143 -22.56 18.86 -15.80
N ALA A 144 -22.01 17.66 -16.05
CA ALA A 144 -22.10 17.00 -17.34
C ALA A 144 -23.44 16.26 -17.46
N ASN A 145 -24.27 16.62 -18.45
CA ASN A 145 -25.62 16.09 -18.54
C ASN A 145 -25.61 14.58 -18.88
N PRO A 146 -26.22 13.69 -18.07
CA PRO A 146 -26.34 12.27 -18.38
C PRO A 146 -27.34 11.96 -19.52
N ASN A 147 -28.08 12.96 -20.02
CA ASN A 147 -28.99 12.82 -21.15
C ASN A 147 -28.23 12.88 -22.49
N ALA A 148 -28.36 11.81 -23.28
CA ALA A 148 -27.72 11.69 -24.60
C ALA A 148 -28.34 12.58 -25.70
N SER A 149 -29.33 13.40 -25.37
CA SER A 149 -29.95 14.40 -26.25
C SER A 149 -29.68 15.84 -25.84
N ASP A 150 -28.65 16.11 -25.01
CA ASP A 150 -28.27 17.49 -24.69
C ASP A 150 -27.62 18.17 -25.92
N PRO A 151 -28.16 19.31 -26.40
CA PRO A 151 -27.58 20.04 -27.53
C PRO A 151 -26.16 20.56 -27.27
N PHE A 152 -25.69 20.68 -26.02
CA PHE A 152 -24.30 21.04 -25.69
C PHE A 152 -23.29 20.08 -26.34
N TYR A 153 -23.52 18.77 -26.27
CA TYR A 153 -22.63 17.80 -26.93
C TYR A 153 -22.62 17.97 -28.45
N THR A 154 -23.75 18.34 -29.05
CA THR A 154 -23.83 18.72 -30.47
C THR A 154 -23.07 20.01 -30.75
N ASN A 155 -23.26 21.08 -29.95
CA ASN A 155 -22.55 22.35 -30.11
C ASN A 155 -21.03 22.16 -30.10
N ILE A 156 -20.51 21.35 -29.17
CA ILE A 156 -19.08 21.01 -29.07
C ILE A 156 -18.62 20.14 -30.26
N THR A 157 -19.38 19.09 -30.61
CA THR A 157 -19.02 18.21 -31.73
C THR A 157 -18.97 18.99 -33.04
N ASP A 158 -19.87 19.95 -33.25
CA ASP A 158 -19.93 20.73 -34.48
C ASP A 158 -18.70 21.64 -34.67
N MET A 159 -18.02 22.02 -33.58
CA MET A 159 -16.72 22.71 -33.59
C MET A 159 -15.54 21.75 -33.89
N TRP A 160 -15.59 20.50 -33.42
CA TRP A 160 -14.47 19.56 -33.45
C TRP A 160 -14.58 18.49 -34.56
N GLN A 161 -15.70 18.39 -35.27
CA GLN A 161 -16.01 17.31 -36.21
C GLN A 161 -14.94 17.13 -37.30
N ASP A 162 -14.33 18.21 -37.81
CA ASP A 162 -13.30 18.16 -38.84
C ASP A 162 -12.02 17.42 -38.38
N TRP A 163 -11.78 17.34 -37.07
CA TRP A 163 -10.66 16.56 -36.53
C TRP A 163 -10.95 15.05 -36.54
N ILE A 164 -12.22 14.65 -36.52
CA ILE A 164 -12.68 13.25 -36.41
C ILE A 164 -13.48 12.74 -37.62
N LEU A 165 -13.73 13.55 -38.66
CA LEU A 165 -14.71 13.25 -39.72
C LEU A 165 -14.48 11.92 -40.48
N ASN A 166 -13.22 11.51 -40.61
CA ASN A 166 -12.82 10.28 -41.31
C ASN A 166 -12.91 9.00 -40.42
N GLN A 167 -13.41 9.12 -39.19
CA GLN A 167 -13.42 8.05 -38.20
C GLN A 167 -14.84 7.49 -38.04
N SER A 168 -14.99 6.18 -38.24
CA SER A 168 -16.30 5.52 -38.30
C SER A 168 -17.11 5.74 -37.02
N ASN A 169 -18.28 6.37 -37.15
CA ASN A 169 -19.24 6.70 -36.08
C ASN A 169 -18.80 7.77 -35.04
N ALA A 170 -17.55 8.24 -35.05
CA ALA A 170 -17.00 9.11 -34.00
C ALA A 170 -17.82 10.39 -33.75
N ILE A 171 -18.33 11.04 -34.81
CA ILE A 171 -19.19 12.22 -34.71
C ILE A 171 -20.51 11.91 -33.96
N ASN A 172 -21.11 10.74 -34.19
CA ASN A 172 -22.36 10.37 -33.52
C ASN A 172 -22.14 10.07 -32.04
N GLU A 173 -21.02 9.42 -31.70
CA GLU A 173 -20.60 9.15 -30.32
C GLU A 173 -20.32 10.46 -29.58
N SER A 174 -19.63 11.40 -30.23
CA SER A 174 -19.34 12.71 -29.68
C SER A 174 -20.63 13.52 -29.44
N ARG A 175 -21.60 13.48 -30.38
CA ARG A 175 -22.94 14.07 -30.17
C ARG A 175 -23.79 13.35 -29.10
N GLN A 176 -23.56 12.06 -28.86
CA GLN A 176 -24.27 11.28 -27.84
C GLN A 176 -23.81 11.64 -26.40
N GLY A 177 -22.57 12.10 -26.20
CA GLY A 177 -22.08 12.33 -24.83
C GLY A 177 -20.68 12.88 -24.66
N GLY A 178 -20.07 13.49 -25.68
CA GLY A 178 -18.72 14.05 -25.61
C GLY A 178 -17.58 13.02 -25.56
N PHE A 179 -17.85 11.76 -25.90
CA PHE A 179 -16.87 10.66 -25.97
C PHE A 179 -16.84 10.07 -27.39
N TYR A 180 -15.71 9.57 -27.85
CA TYR A 180 -15.58 9.00 -29.21
C TYR A 180 -14.32 8.14 -29.37
N ALA A 181 -14.27 7.31 -30.42
CA ALA A 181 -13.12 6.50 -30.76
C ALA A 181 -12.49 6.90 -32.11
N VAL A 182 -11.16 6.95 -32.18
CA VAL A 182 -10.40 7.17 -33.43
C VAL A 182 -9.29 6.14 -33.61
N ARG A 183 -9.01 5.74 -34.84
CA ARG A 183 -7.78 4.99 -35.17
C ARG A 183 -6.65 5.97 -35.46
N LEU A 184 -5.58 5.89 -34.66
CA LEU A 184 -4.33 6.62 -34.85
C LEU A 184 -3.42 5.91 -35.87
N SER A 185 -3.51 4.59 -35.95
CA SER A 185 -2.86 3.76 -36.97
C SER A 185 -3.69 2.51 -37.24
N ALA A 186 -3.25 1.66 -38.18
CA ALA A 186 -3.85 0.34 -38.41
C ALA A 186 -3.77 -0.61 -37.20
N LYS A 187 -3.03 -0.23 -36.14
CA LYS A 187 -2.86 -1.02 -34.91
C LYS A 187 -3.02 -0.25 -33.61
N VAL A 188 -3.30 1.05 -33.63
CA VAL A 188 -3.51 1.85 -32.40
C VAL A 188 -4.83 2.63 -32.49
N ARG A 189 -5.69 2.47 -31.48
CA ARG A 189 -6.93 3.21 -31.27
C ARG A 189 -6.78 4.15 -30.07
N LEU A 190 -7.36 5.35 -30.15
CA LEU A 190 -7.57 6.27 -29.03
C LEU A 190 -9.04 6.23 -28.64
N LEU A 191 -9.32 6.10 -27.35
CA LEU A 191 -10.66 6.31 -26.77
C LEU A 191 -10.65 7.62 -26.00
N ALA A 192 -11.35 8.61 -26.53
CA ALA A 192 -11.57 9.92 -25.92
C ALA A 192 -12.85 9.86 -25.06
N LEU A 193 -12.72 10.12 -23.76
CA LEU A 193 -13.77 9.95 -22.76
C LEU A 193 -14.23 11.29 -22.19
N ASN A 194 -15.54 11.39 -21.94
CA ASN A 194 -16.12 12.42 -21.09
C ASN A 194 -16.12 11.92 -19.63
N THR A 195 -14.98 12.04 -18.93
CA THR A 195 -14.85 11.62 -17.53
C THR A 195 -15.50 12.57 -16.52
N ASN A 196 -15.95 13.75 -16.97
CA ASN A 196 -16.68 14.72 -16.13
C ASN A 196 -17.99 14.14 -15.61
N LEU A 197 -18.64 13.26 -16.39
CA LEU A 197 -19.80 12.47 -15.98
C LEU A 197 -19.56 11.58 -14.75
N TYR A 198 -18.30 11.37 -14.37
CA TYR A 198 -17.91 10.58 -13.19
C TYR A 198 -17.51 11.44 -11.98
N TYR A 199 -17.45 12.77 -12.16
CA TYR A 199 -16.82 13.72 -11.24
C TYR A 199 -17.61 13.93 -9.94
N THR A 200 -16.93 14.04 -8.80
CA THR A 200 -17.57 14.21 -7.48
C THR A 200 -18.26 15.56 -7.26
N SER A 201 -17.98 16.56 -8.11
CA SER A 201 -18.73 17.83 -8.14
C SER A 201 -19.98 17.77 -9.03
N ASP A 202 -20.13 16.74 -9.86
CA ASP A 202 -21.33 16.50 -10.67
C ASP A 202 -22.49 16.00 -9.80
N LYS A 203 -23.61 16.72 -9.85
CA LYS A 203 -24.82 16.45 -9.05
C LYS A 203 -25.93 15.78 -9.87
N LEU A 204 -25.75 15.64 -11.19
CA LEU A 204 -26.69 15.04 -12.13
C LEU A 204 -26.48 13.52 -12.24
N THR A 205 -25.23 13.08 -12.27
CA THR A 205 -24.87 11.66 -12.46
C THR A 205 -24.84 10.73 -11.23
N PRO A 206 -24.81 11.14 -9.94
CA PRO A 206 -24.57 10.22 -8.80
C PRO A 206 -25.51 9.01 -8.68
N ASN A 207 -26.73 9.09 -9.23
CA ASN A 207 -27.73 8.02 -9.21
C ASN A 207 -27.87 7.27 -10.55
N VAL A 208 -27.01 7.54 -11.53
CA VAL A 208 -27.09 7.00 -12.90
C VAL A 208 -26.03 5.90 -13.08
N THR A 209 -26.44 4.65 -13.32
CA THR A 209 -25.50 3.50 -13.40
C THR A 209 -24.54 3.55 -14.60
N ASP A 210 -24.93 4.24 -15.67
CA ASP A 210 -24.16 4.37 -16.91
C ASP A 210 -24.54 5.67 -17.65
N PRO A 211 -24.04 6.84 -17.22
CA PRO A 211 -24.39 8.11 -17.85
C PRO A 211 -24.02 8.09 -19.34
N VAL A 212 -24.95 8.52 -20.20
CA VAL A 212 -24.92 8.45 -21.69
C VAL A 212 -24.50 7.08 -22.29
N GLY A 213 -24.50 5.99 -21.50
CA GLY A 213 -24.08 4.65 -21.93
C GLY A 213 -22.56 4.47 -22.13
N GLN A 214 -21.73 5.39 -21.61
CA GLN A 214 -20.31 5.45 -21.93
C GLN A 214 -19.53 4.19 -21.50
N PHE A 215 -19.88 3.50 -20.40
CA PHE A 215 -19.13 2.31 -19.99
C PHE A 215 -19.44 1.06 -20.83
N ASP A 216 -20.70 0.88 -21.23
CA ASP A 216 -21.11 -0.15 -22.20
C ASP A 216 -20.43 0.07 -23.56
N TRP A 217 -20.36 1.33 -24.01
CA TRP A 217 -19.59 1.74 -25.18
C TRP A 217 -18.08 1.43 -25.02
N MET A 218 -17.46 1.80 -23.89
CA MET A 218 -16.04 1.49 -23.61
C MET A 218 -15.75 -0.01 -23.71
N GLN A 219 -16.62 -0.86 -23.13
CA GLN A 219 -16.45 -2.31 -23.20
C GLN A 219 -16.56 -2.84 -24.64
N LYS A 220 -17.50 -2.33 -25.43
CA LYS A 220 -17.63 -2.69 -26.86
C LYS A 220 -16.40 -2.27 -27.67
N GLN A 221 -15.92 -1.04 -27.48
CA GLN A 221 -14.71 -0.52 -28.14
C GLN A 221 -13.46 -1.33 -27.80
N LEU A 222 -13.25 -1.65 -26.51
CA LEU A 222 -12.12 -2.44 -26.05
C LEU A 222 -12.20 -3.89 -26.54
N GLN A 223 -13.39 -4.50 -26.57
CA GLN A 223 -13.59 -5.84 -27.11
C GLN A 223 -13.39 -5.92 -28.64
N GLU A 224 -13.76 -4.88 -29.38
CA GLU A 224 -13.51 -4.77 -30.82
C GLU A 224 -12.03 -4.54 -31.14
N ALA A 225 -11.35 -3.69 -30.37
CA ALA A 225 -9.90 -3.51 -30.46
C ALA A 225 -9.16 -4.84 -30.18
N LYS A 226 -9.60 -5.58 -29.15
CA LYS A 226 -9.04 -6.88 -28.77
C LYS A 226 -9.19 -7.92 -29.88
N SER A 227 -10.38 -8.03 -30.49
CA SER A 227 -10.61 -9.00 -31.59
C SER A 227 -9.87 -8.66 -32.88
N LYS A 228 -9.54 -7.38 -33.12
CA LYS A 228 -8.71 -6.92 -34.25
C LYS A 228 -7.21 -6.91 -33.96
N GLY A 229 -6.81 -7.23 -32.73
CA GLY A 229 -5.43 -7.11 -32.28
C GLY A 229 -4.89 -5.68 -32.43
N GLU A 230 -5.71 -4.69 -32.10
CA GLU A 230 -5.33 -3.28 -31.93
C GLU A 230 -4.85 -3.06 -30.47
N LYS A 231 -4.03 -2.04 -30.26
CA LYS A 231 -3.66 -1.49 -28.94
C LYS A 231 -4.42 -0.20 -28.67
N VAL A 232 -4.64 0.14 -27.41
CA VAL A 232 -5.55 1.21 -27.01
C VAL A 232 -4.85 2.21 -26.09
N ILE A 233 -4.89 3.49 -26.48
CA ILE A 233 -4.64 4.62 -25.59
C ILE A 233 -6.01 5.13 -25.14
N VAL A 234 -6.15 5.48 -23.86
CA VAL A 234 -7.40 6.04 -23.30
C VAL A 234 -7.11 7.45 -22.76
N THR A 235 -8.04 8.37 -22.93
CA THR A 235 -7.88 9.75 -22.47
C THR A 235 -9.20 10.38 -22.05
N GLY A 236 -9.13 11.43 -21.23
CA GLY A 236 -10.24 12.25 -20.74
C GLY A 236 -9.67 13.44 -19.98
N HIS A 237 -10.52 14.30 -19.42
CA HIS A 237 -10.06 15.38 -18.55
C HIS A 237 -9.81 14.89 -17.12
N VAL A 238 -10.88 14.71 -16.32
CA VAL A 238 -10.80 14.29 -14.91
C VAL A 238 -10.14 12.92 -14.79
N PRO A 239 -9.04 12.78 -14.02
CA PRO A 239 -8.30 11.53 -13.90
C PRO A 239 -8.91 10.58 -12.86
N PRO A 240 -8.86 9.27 -13.12
CA PRO A 240 -9.01 8.24 -12.09
C PRO A 240 -7.76 8.20 -11.19
N GLY A 241 -7.90 7.47 -10.07
CA GLY A 241 -6.86 7.38 -9.04
C GLY A 241 -7.11 8.41 -7.93
N LEU A 242 -6.04 9.02 -7.41
CA LEU A 242 -6.08 10.01 -6.33
C LEU A 242 -5.30 11.26 -6.74
N PHE A 243 -5.71 12.42 -6.23
CA PHE A 243 -4.88 13.62 -6.23
C PHE A 243 -3.95 13.59 -5.01
N ILE A 244 -2.70 14.01 -5.18
CA ILE A 244 -1.56 13.65 -4.30
C ILE A 244 -0.58 14.83 -4.29
N PRO A 245 -0.13 15.32 -3.11
CA PRO A 245 -0.24 14.74 -1.76
C PRO A 245 -1.60 14.91 -1.05
N GLU A 246 -2.58 15.57 -1.64
CA GLU A 246 -3.81 16.04 -0.97
C GLU A 246 -4.78 14.92 -0.54
N TYR A 247 -4.65 13.73 -1.15
CA TYR A 247 -5.59 12.62 -1.01
C TYR A 247 -7.06 13.01 -1.25
N ALA A 248 -7.29 13.76 -2.34
CA ALA A 248 -8.62 13.95 -2.91
C ALA A 248 -8.96 12.83 -3.90
N ASP A 249 -10.26 12.64 -4.15
CA ASP A 249 -10.79 11.57 -4.99
C ASP A 249 -11.86 12.16 -5.92
N TRP A 250 -11.54 12.25 -7.22
CA TRP A 250 -12.36 12.97 -8.18
C TRP A 250 -13.52 12.15 -8.74
N PHE A 251 -13.45 10.81 -8.74
CA PHE A 251 -14.53 9.98 -9.26
C PHE A 251 -15.45 9.51 -8.12
N TRP A 252 -16.77 9.57 -8.33
CA TRP A 252 -17.72 8.88 -7.44
C TRP A 252 -17.35 7.40 -7.36
N LEU A 253 -17.36 6.84 -6.14
CA LEU A 253 -16.85 5.49 -5.86
C LEU A 253 -17.46 4.39 -6.76
N VAL A 254 -18.73 4.54 -7.16
CA VAL A 254 -19.41 3.63 -8.10
C VAL A 254 -18.77 3.66 -9.49
N PHE A 255 -18.52 4.85 -10.03
CA PHE A 255 -17.88 5.03 -11.33
C PHE A 255 -16.39 4.68 -11.28
N LYS A 256 -15.70 5.05 -10.20
CA LYS A 256 -14.30 4.65 -9.94
C LYS A 256 -14.12 3.14 -9.98
N THR A 257 -15.02 2.40 -9.33
CA THR A 257 -14.97 0.92 -9.33
C THR A 257 -15.25 0.38 -10.73
N LYS A 258 -16.34 0.80 -11.37
CA LYS A 258 -16.74 0.32 -12.71
C LYS A 258 -15.71 0.65 -13.80
N PHE A 259 -15.08 1.83 -13.74
CA PHE A 259 -13.97 2.23 -14.61
C PHE A 259 -12.76 1.31 -14.42
N MET A 260 -12.34 1.10 -13.17
CA MET A 260 -11.20 0.24 -12.86
C MET A 260 -11.43 -1.22 -13.24
N ASP A 261 -12.63 -1.77 -13.05
CA ASP A 261 -13.00 -3.12 -13.49
C ASP A 261 -12.87 -3.28 -15.02
N ILE A 262 -13.20 -2.22 -15.79
CA ILE A 262 -13.03 -2.22 -17.24
C ILE A 262 -11.55 -2.15 -17.62
N ILE A 263 -10.81 -1.15 -17.13
CA ILE A 263 -9.38 -0.98 -17.45
C ILE A 263 -8.57 -2.23 -17.06
N LEU A 264 -8.80 -2.77 -15.87
CA LEU A 264 -8.10 -3.96 -15.38
C LEU A 264 -8.48 -5.27 -16.11
N ASN A 265 -9.53 -5.29 -16.93
CA ASN A 265 -9.88 -6.44 -17.77
C ASN A 265 -9.30 -6.37 -19.20
N TYR A 266 -8.72 -5.23 -19.59
CA TYR A 266 -8.13 -5.00 -20.91
C TYR A 266 -6.66 -4.54 -20.86
N THR A 267 -5.94 -4.80 -19.75
CA THR A 267 -4.51 -4.44 -19.58
C THR A 267 -3.56 -5.11 -20.58
N ASP A 268 -4.01 -6.12 -21.32
CA ASP A 268 -3.28 -6.75 -22.40
C ASP A 268 -3.30 -5.93 -23.70
N ILE A 269 -4.26 -5.00 -23.86
CA ILE A 269 -4.38 -4.11 -25.04
C ILE A 269 -4.26 -2.63 -24.70
N ILE A 270 -4.62 -2.19 -23.49
CA ILE A 270 -4.49 -0.79 -23.06
C ILE A 270 -3.03 -0.53 -22.71
N VAL A 271 -2.40 0.43 -23.42
CA VAL A 271 -0.96 0.72 -23.33
C VAL A 271 -0.63 1.98 -22.54
N ALA A 272 -1.54 2.94 -22.45
CA ALA A 272 -1.42 4.14 -21.62
C ALA A 272 -2.75 4.85 -21.38
N LEU A 273 -2.81 5.63 -20.30
CA LEU A 273 -3.90 6.56 -19.98
C LEU A 273 -3.35 7.99 -19.87
N HIS A 274 -4.05 8.98 -20.46
CA HIS A 274 -3.63 10.39 -20.49
C HIS A 274 -4.74 11.33 -20.00
N PHE A 275 -4.44 12.19 -19.02
CA PHE A 275 -5.42 13.09 -18.37
C PHE A 275 -4.86 14.48 -18.06
N GLY A 276 -5.74 15.41 -17.68
CA GLY A 276 -5.43 16.74 -17.12
C GLY A 276 -5.96 16.87 -15.69
N HIS A 277 -6.68 17.97 -15.42
CA HIS A 277 -7.43 18.34 -14.20
C HIS A 277 -6.62 18.56 -12.93
N ASP A 278 -5.58 17.77 -12.69
CA ASP A 278 -4.77 17.86 -11.48
C ASP A 278 -3.91 19.16 -11.44
N HIS A 279 -3.79 19.91 -12.55
CA HIS A 279 -2.85 21.04 -12.80
C HIS A 279 -1.34 20.73 -12.65
N TYR A 280 -0.96 19.85 -11.72
CA TYR A 280 0.43 19.46 -11.47
C TYR A 280 0.85 18.28 -12.35
N ASN A 281 2.13 18.28 -12.73
CA ASN A 281 2.73 17.23 -13.53
C ASN A 281 2.85 15.93 -12.70
N SER A 282 2.16 14.86 -13.10
CA SER A 282 2.13 13.61 -12.33
C SER A 282 2.05 12.35 -13.21
N PHE A 283 2.44 11.22 -12.65
CA PHE A 283 2.28 9.89 -13.26
C PHE A 283 1.92 8.86 -12.20
N LYS A 284 1.07 7.90 -12.56
CA LYS A 284 0.41 6.97 -11.63
C LYS A 284 0.34 5.57 -12.25
N ILE A 285 0.19 4.53 -11.45
CA ILE A 285 -0.03 3.15 -11.91
C ILE A 285 -1.42 2.72 -11.44
N LEU A 286 -2.36 2.58 -12.38
CA LEU A 286 -3.63 1.93 -12.08
C LEU A 286 -3.40 0.42 -12.11
N GLN A 287 -3.55 -0.24 -10.97
CA GLN A 287 -3.31 -1.68 -10.83
C GLN A 287 -4.31 -2.38 -9.89
N SER A 288 -4.42 -3.70 -10.01
CA SER A 288 -5.10 -4.57 -9.05
C SER A 288 -4.34 -4.64 -7.72
N ASP A 289 -5.01 -5.11 -6.66
CA ASP A 289 -4.46 -5.16 -5.29
C ASP A 289 -3.22 -6.07 -5.16
N ASP A 290 -3.12 -7.09 -6.01
CA ASP A 290 -1.97 -8.00 -6.14
C ASP A 290 -0.89 -7.47 -7.11
N GLY A 291 -1.13 -6.33 -7.75
CA GLY A 291 -0.26 -5.72 -8.75
C GLY A 291 -0.09 -6.50 -10.06
N THR A 292 -0.85 -7.58 -10.31
CA THR A 292 -0.69 -8.46 -11.48
C THR A 292 -1.27 -7.86 -12.77
N LYS A 293 -2.36 -7.10 -12.67
CA LYS A 293 -2.95 -6.30 -13.74
C LYS A 293 -2.60 -4.84 -13.49
N ALA A 294 -2.01 -4.16 -14.47
CA ALA A 294 -1.57 -2.77 -14.31
C ALA A 294 -1.50 -2.02 -15.66
N VAL A 295 -1.71 -0.71 -15.64
CA VAL A 295 -1.63 0.22 -16.79
C VAL A 295 -0.94 1.52 -16.35
N PRO A 296 -0.06 2.12 -17.18
CA PRO A 296 0.58 3.39 -16.86
C PRO A 296 -0.37 4.58 -17.13
N GLN A 297 -0.39 5.57 -16.24
CA GLN A 297 -1.18 6.79 -16.35
C GLN A 297 -0.28 8.02 -16.27
N PHE A 298 -0.54 9.01 -17.13
CA PHE A 298 0.18 10.27 -17.20
C PHE A 298 -0.81 11.43 -17.11
N ASN A 299 -0.68 12.25 -16.07
CA ASN A 299 -1.45 13.48 -15.89
C ASN A 299 -0.57 14.65 -16.33
N ALA A 300 -0.99 15.41 -17.35
CA ALA A 300 -0.26 16.58 -17.82
C ALA A 300 -0.44 17.76 -16.86
N PRO A 301 0.60 18.60 -16.68
CA PRO A 301 0.40 19.89 -16.04
C PRO A 301 -0.41 20.82 -16.94
N SER A 302 -1.05 21.80 -16.33
CA SER A 302 -1.88 22.80 -17.00
C SER A 302 -1.07 23.88 -17.73
N VAL A 303 -1.73 24.60 -18.63
CA VAL A 303 -1.20 25.86 -19.21
C VAL A 303 -1.55 27.06 -18.33
N THR A 304 -2.63 27.01 -17.54
CA THR A 304 -2.85 28.02 -16.50
C THR A 304 -1.80 27.93 -15.38
N PRO A 305 -1.30 29.07 -14.84
CA PRO A 305 -0.45 29.07 -13.65
C PRO A 305 -1.26 29.02 -12.33
N TRP A 306 -2.61 28.93 -12.41
CA TRP A 306 -3.51 29.03 -11.27
C TRP A 306 -3.26 27.94 -10.22
N ARG A 307 -2.67 28.36 -9.10
CA ARG A 307 -2.59 27.56 -7.88
C ARG A 307 -3.96 27.48 -7.21
N TYR A 308 -4.40 26.27 -6.92
CA TYR A 308 -5.72 26.08 -6.31
C TYR A 308 -5.83 26.70 -4.91
N LYS A 309 -7.03 27.11 -4.53
CA LYS A 309 -7.44 27.36 -3.14
C LYS A 309 -8.83 26.78 -2.92
N ILE A 310 -8.89 25.53 -2.46
CA ILE A 310 -10.12 24.72 -2.44
C ILE A 310 -10.33 23.99 -1.11
N GLN A 311 -11.56 23.59 -0.84
CA GLN A 311 -11.95 22.85 0.37
C GLN A 311 -11.85 21.34 0.13
N ILE A 312 -10.82 20.70 0.69
CA ILE A 312 -10.60 19.25 0.57
C ILE A 312 -10.92 18.60 1.92
N ASN A 313 -11.93 17.72 1.95
CA ASN A 313 -12.44 17.07 3.16
C ASN A 313 -12.87 18.06 4.28
N GLY A 314 -13.32 19.27 3.91
CA GLY A 314 -13.74 20.33 4.85
C GLY A 314 -12.59 21.12 5.47
N VAL A 315 -11.38 21.06 4.89
CA VAL A 315 -10.21 21.85 5.25
C VAL A 315 -9.76 22.65 4.03
N GLU A 316 -9.45 23.95 4.22
CA GLU A 316 -8.87 24.75 3.15
C GLU A 316 -7.47 24.22 2.80
N LYS A 317 -7.25 23.97 1.51
CA LYS A 317 -5.96 23.61 0.94
C LYS A 317 -5.59 24.68 -0.08
N ILE A 318 -4.36 25.18 0.04
CA ILE A 318 -3.75 26.11 -0.89
C ILE A 318 -2.64 25.35 -1.61
N GLY A 319 -2.68 25.37 -2.94
CA GLY A 319 -1.67 24.77 -3.79
C GLY A 319 -0.36 25.56 -3.78
N ASP A 320 0.71 24.85 -4.11
CA ASP A 320 1.98 25.47 -4.47
C ASP A 320 1.85 26.21 -5.81
N ALA A 321 2.65 27.26 -6.01
CA ALA A 321 2.81 27.82 -7.33
C ALA A 321 3.47 26.80 -8.27
N HIS A 322 2.91 26.60 -9.46
CA HIS A 322 3.49 25.81 -10.53
C HIS A 322 3.55 26.63 -11.83
N ASN A 323 4.50 26.33 -12.70
CA ASN A 323 4.57 27.00 -14.00
C ASN A 323 3.62 26.35 -15.02
N PRO A 324 3.19 27.10 -16.05
CA PRO A 324 2.57 26.55 -17.25
C PRO A 324 3.47 25.49 -17.91
N GLY A 325 2.87 24.37 -18.31
CA GLY A 325 3.57 23.25 -18.92
C GLY A 325 3.00 22.81 -20.27
N LEU A 326 3.86 22.20 -21.09
CA LEU A 326 3.50 21.55 -22.36
C LEU A 326 4.25 20.23 -22.45
N ARG A 327 3.61 19.12 -22.84
CA ARG A 327 4.28 17.81 -22.85
C ARG A 327 4.35 17.21 -24.26
N LEU A 328 5.56 16.96 -24.74
CA LEU A 328 5.80 16.22 -25.98
C LEU A 328 6.01 14.74 -25.67
N ILE A 329 5.06 13.90 -26.05
CA ILE A 329 5.13 12.45 -25.87
C ILE A 329 5.86 11.82 -27.06
N LYS A 330 6.74 10.84 -26.78
CA LYS A 330 7.40 9.98 -27.76
C LYS A 330 6.85 8.57 -27.65
N TYR A 331 6.31 8.02 -28.73
CA TYR A 331 5.62 6.71 -28.72
C TYR A 331 5.99 5.85 -29.92
N ASN A 332 5.61 4.57 -29.91
CA ASN A 332 5.72 3.68 -31.07
C ASN A 332 4.38 3.61 -31.83
N ARG A 333 4.32 3.97 -33.11
CA ARG A 333 3.04 4.03 -33.86
C ARG A 333 2.41 2.66 -34.15
N THR A 334 3.22 1.60 -34.14
CA THR A 334 2.79 0.22 -34.39
C THR A 334 2.24 -0.45 -33.12
N SER A 335 2.85 -0.24 -31.95
CA SER A 335 2.45 -0.87 -30.68
C SER A 335 1.71 0.05 -29.72
N GLY A 336 1.67 1.36 -29.97
CA GLY A 336 1.12 2.37 -29.07
C GLY A 336 1.93 2.56 -27.77
N ALA A 337 3.05 1.86 -27.61
CA ALA A 337 3.86 1.90 -26.39
C ALA A 337 4.50 3.28 -26.21
N GLN A 338 4.39 3.81 -24.99
CA GLN A 338 4.93 5.12 -24.62
C GLN A 338 6.41 4.96 -24.22
N LEU A 339 7.28 5.67 -24.93
CA LEU A 339 8.74 5.47 -24.88
C LEU A 339 9.41 6.52 -23.99
N ASP A 340 9.02 7.79 -24.12
CA ASP A 340 9.52 8.89 -23.30
C ASP A 340 8.54 10.08 -23.35
N TYR A 341 8.76 11.09 -22.50
CA TYR A 341 8.24 12.43 -22.78
C TYR A 341 9.25 13.51 -22.40
N SER A 342 9.23 14.61 -23.17
CA SER A 342 9.85 15.88 -22.81
C SER A 342 8.79 16.77 -22.18
N GLN A 343 8.98 17.12 -20.90
CA GLN A 343 8.17 18.13 -20.24
C GLN A 343 8.80 19.49 -20.52
N TYR A 344 8.08 20.34 -21.25
CA TYR A 344 8.41 21.75 -21.44
C TYR A 344 7.66 22.60 -20.42
N TYR A 345 8.20 23.79 -20.16
CA TYR A 345 7.63 24.79 -19.25
C TYR A 345 8.07 26.20 -19.64
N ILE A 346 7.40 27.21 -19.09
CA ILE A 346 7.85 28.60 -19.10
C ILE A 346 7.89 29.12 -17.66
N ASN A 347 9.05 29.61 -17.21
CA ASN A 347 9.14 30.26 -15.91
C ASN A 347 8.46 31.65 -16.00
N ILE A 348 7.18 31.75 -15.62
CA ILE A 348 6.42 32.99 -15.84
C ILE A 348 6.96 34.18 -15.05
N THR A 349 7.63 33.94 -13.92
CA THR A 349 8.31 35.02 -13.18
C THR A 349 9.35 35.72 -14.07
N LYS A 350 10.23 34.95 -14.74
CA LYS A 350 11.23 35.47 -15.68
C LYS A 350 10.59 36.01 -16.97
N ALA A 351 9.52 35.38 -17.48
CA ALA A 351 8.84 35.81 -18.70
C ALA A 351 8.07 37.14 -18.53
N ASN A 352 7.76 37.52 -17.30
CA ASN A 352 7.11 38.78 -16.94
C ASN A 352 8.07 39.96 -16.76
N ASP A 353 9.40 39.74 -16.79
CA ASP A 353 10.39 40.81 -16.71
C ASP A 353 10.28 41.80 -17.90
N ALA A 354 10.62 43.07 -17.65
CA ALA A 354 10.45 44.14 -18.63
C ALA A 354 11.33 43.93 -19.88
N GLY A 355 10.69 43.66 -21.02
CA GLY A 355 11.36 43.35 -22.29
C GLY A 355 11.66 41.87 -22.51
N ALA A 356 11.29 40.98 -21.59
CA ALA A 356 11.45 39.54 -21.76
C ALA A 356 10.59 38.96 -22.90
N ILE A 357 11.06 37.83 -23.42
CA ILE A 357 10.37 36.99 -24.40
C ILE A 357 10.06 35.65 -23.73
N ALA A 358 8.89 35.08 -24.01
CA ALA A 358 8.53 33.75 -23.56
C ALA A 358 9.50 32.68 -24.10
N ASP A 359 10.35 32.15 -23.21
CA ASP A 359 11.22 31.01 -23.47
C ASP A 359 10.56 29.73 -22.92
N TRP A 360 10.17 28.83 -23.82
CA TRP A 360 9.55 27.55 -23.50
C TRP A 360 10.62 26.46 -23.53
N ALA A 361 11.33 26.31 -22.42
CA ALA A 361 12.45 25.40 -22.28
C ALA A 361 12.00 23.96 -21.92
N ILE A 362 12.86 22.97 -22.20
CA ILE A 362 12.71 21.62 -21.62
C ILE A 362 13.02 21.72 -20.13
N LEU A 363 12.06 21.34 -19.28
CA LEU A 363 12.30 21.12 -17.86
C LEU A 363 13.03 19.78 -17.65
N TYR A 364 12.49 18.69 -18.23
CA TYR A 364 13.11 17.36 -18.14
C TYR A 364 12.62 16.37 -19.22
N ASN A 365 13.41 15.32 -19.46
CA ASN A 365 13.02 14.14 -20.23
C ASN A 365 12.84 12.94 -19.28
N PHE A 366 11.67 12.28 -19.29
CA PHE A 366 11.27 11.30 -18.28
C PHE A 366 12.30 10.16 -18.10
N THR A 367 12.70 9.47 -19.18
CA THR A 367 13.60 8.31 -19.11
C THR A 367 14.93 8.65 -18.43
N SER A 368 15.58 9.72 -18.89
CA SER A 368 16.87 10.21 -18.37
C SER A 368 16.80 10.68 -16.92
N THR A 369 15.67 11.26 -16.52
CA THR A 369 15.50 11.91 -15.21
C THR A 369 15.38 10.90 -14.09
N TYR A 370 14.62 9.83 -14.33
CA TYR A 370 14.34 8.75 -13.38
C TYR A 370 15.19 7.49 -13.58
N GLY A 371 16.01 7.45 -14.65
CA GLY A 371 16.94 6.37 -14.94
C GLY A 371 16.22 5.06 -15.28
N VAL A 372 15.41 5.09 -16.35
CA VAL A 372 14.64 3.96 -16.89
C VAL A 372 14.71 3.94 -18.43
N SER A 373 14.39 2.80 -19.05
CA SER A 373 14.46 2.60 -20.51
C SER A 373 13.25 3.13 -21.28
N ASP A 374 12.10 3.25 -20.61
CA ASP A 374 10.79 3.46 -21.22
C ASP A 374 9.78 3.93 -20.15
N MET A 375 8.52 4.15 -20.55
CA MET A 375 7.43 4.53 -19.64
C MET A 375 6.48 3.37 -19.34
N SER A 376 6.97 2.12 -19.37
CA SER A 376 6.18 0.94 -19.01
C SER A 376 5.88 0.87 -17.51
N VAL A 377 4.88 0.06 -17.15
CA VAL A 377 4.56 -0.28 -15.75
C VAL A 377 5.80 -0.75 -14.98
N ASN A 378 6.67 -1.55 -15.59
CA ASN A 378 7.86 -2.08 -14.90
C ASN A 378 8.87 -0.97 -14.61
N SER A 379 9.10 -0.08 -15.58
CA SER A 379 9.89 1.14 -15.38
C SER A 379 9.30 2.01 -14.28
N MET A 380 7.98 2.30 -14.31
CA MET A 380 7.33 3.10 -13.28
C MET A 380 7.36 2.45 -11.88
N LYS A 381 7.15 1.12 -11.76
CA LYS A 381 7.31 0.39 -10.49
C LYS A 381 8.73 0.49 -9.95
N ASN A 382 9.74 0.46 -10.81
CA ASN A 382 11.13 0.71 -10.42
C ASN A 382 11.36 2.16 -9.96
N ILE A 383 10.69 3.16 -10.55
CA ILE A 383 10.78 4.56 -10.08
C ILE A 383 10.17 4.69 -8.69
N PHE A 384 8.92 4.23 -8.47
CA PHE A 384 8.30 4.29 -7.14
C PHE A 384 9.14 3.56 -6.07
N LYS A 385 9.67 2.37 -6.38
CA LYS A 385 10.58 1.65 -5.48
C LYS A 385 11.86 2.44 -5.17
N LYS A 386 12.46 3.12 -6.16
CA LYS A 386 13.60 4.02 -5.92
C LYS A 386 13.19 5.29 -5.15
N MET A 387 11.93 5.71 -5.18
CA MET A 387 11.44 6.88 -4.43
C MET A 387 10.97 6.55 -3.00
N GLU A 388 10.98 5.28 -2.59
CA GLU A 388 10.73 4.87 -1.20
C GLU A 388 11.92 5.17 -0.28
N ASP A 389 13.13 5.19 -0.84
CA ASP A 389 14.40 5.33 -0.11
C ASP A 389 14.72 6.79 0.28
N ASN A 390 14.95 7.00 1.58
CA ASN A 390 15.51 8.19 2.23
C ASN A 390 16.63 8.89 1.41
N ALA A 391 17.59 8.11 0.92
CA ALA A 391 18.81 8.61 0.29
C ALA A 391 18.65 8.91 -1.23
N SER A 392 17.47 8.66 -1.80
CA SER A 392 17.28 8.70 -3.25
C SER A 392 16.96 10.10 -3.79
N PRO A 393 17.82 10.71 -4.63
CA PRO A 393 17.56 12.02 -5.21
C PRO A 393 16.39 12.02 -6.21
N LEU A 394 15.91 10.85 -6.64
CA LEU A 394 14.75 10.77 -7.55
C LEU A 394 13.47 11.30 -6.92
N TYR A 395 13.34 11.20 -5.59
CA TYR A 395 12.17 11.75 -4.92
C TYR A 395 12.17 13.29 -4.94
N GLN A 396 13.31 13.93 -4.70
CA GLN A 396 13.46 15.39 -4.80
C GLN A 396 13.21 15.88 -6.24
N LYS A 397 13.71 15.15 -7.25
CA LYS A 397 13.38 15.42 -8.66
C LYS A 397 11.87 15.35 -8.93
N PHE A 398 11.15 14.36 -8.36
CA PHE A 398 9.70 14.27 -8.53
C PHE A 398 8.98 15.50 -7.99
N CYS A 399 9.36 16.05 -6.82
CA CYS A 399 8.73 17.26 -6.27
C CYS A 399 8.96 18.52 -7.13
N ASN A 400 10.19 18.74 -7.61
CA ASN A 400 10.48 19.87 -8.52
C ASN A 400 9.67 19.75 -9.82
N ASN A 401 9.66 18.54 -10.38
CA ASN A 401 8.90 18.22 -11.59
C ASN A 401 7.39 18.36 -11.38
N TRP A 402 6.85 18.02 -10.20
CA TRP A 402 5.42 18.10 -9.89
C TRP A 402 4.89 19.54 -9.98
N VAL A 403 5.62 20.51 -9.39
CA VAL A 403 5.34 21.95 -9.54
C VAL A 403 5.89 22.57 -10.84
N VAL A 404 6.38 21.75 -11.78
CA VAL A 404 6.87 22.22 -13.09
C VAL A 404 7.93 23.34 -12.96
N SER A 405 8.88 23.22 -12.02
CA SER A 405 9.83 24.31 -11.71
C SER A 405 11.30 23.88 -11.80
N ASP A 406 12.14 24.81 -12.28
CA ASP A 406 13.60 24.72 -12.25
C ASP A 406 14.20 24.98 -10.85
N SER A 407 13.39 25.49 -9.91
CA SER A 407 13.79 25.72 -8.52
C SER A 407 13.65 24.46 -7.64
N ASP A 408 14.64 24.19 -6.79
CA ASP A 408 14.55 23.12 -5.77
C ASP A 408 13.45 23.39 -4.73
N LYS A 409 12.35 22.62 -4.83
CA LYS A 409 11.25 22.65 -3.86
C LYS A 409 11.42 21.50 -2.87
N ARG A 410 12.01 21.77 -1.70
CA ARG A 410 12.23 20.78 -0.63
C ARG A 410 10.96 19.96 -0.35
N CYS A 411 11.01 18.66 -0.63
CA CYS A 411 9.94 17.73 -0.26
C CYS A 411 9.84 17.54 1.27
N THR A 412 8.71 17.02 1.75
CA THR A 412 8.56 16.51 3.12
C THR A 412 8.46 14.98 3.15
N ASP A 413 8.81 14.34 4.26
CA ASP A 413 8.70 12.89 4.43
C ASP A 413 7.26 12.36 4.38
N ALA A 414 6.28 13.19 4.76
CA ALA A 414 4.86 12.89 4.59
C ALA A 414 4.49 12.82 3.09
N MET A 415 4.86 13.86 2.32
CA MET A 415 4.66 13.87 0.87
C MET A 415 5.34 12.68 0.17
N ARG A 416 6.43 12.10 0.70
CA ARG A 416 7.06 10.90 0.13
C ARG A 416 6.18 9.68 0.29
N ALA A 417 5.63 9.47 1.50
CA ALA A 417 4.66 8.42 1.74
C ALA A 417 3.42 8.60 0.85
N ASP A 418 2.93 9.83 0.71
CA ASP A 418 1.72 10.12 -0.08
C ASP A 418 1.94 9.90 -1.58
N ILE A 419 3.09 10.34 -2.12
CA ILE A 419 3.48 10.11 -3.52
C ILE A 419 3.72 8.62 -3.82
N TYR A 420 4.39 7.89 -2.93
CA TYR A 420 4.59 6.45 -3.06
C TYR A 420 3.25 5.69 -3.02
N CYS A 421 2.42 5.93 -2.01
CA CYS A 421 1.18 5.20 -1.79
C CYS A 421 0.10 5.59 -2.81
N GLY A 422 -0.19 6.87 -2.99
CA GLY A 422 -1.19 7.33 -3.96
C GLY A 422 -0.80 7.04 -5.41
N GLY A 423 0.48 7.07 -5.74
CA GLY A 423 0.99 6.77 -7.09
C GLY A 423 0.83 5.31 -7.52
N GLN A 424 0.61 4.39 -6.57
CA GLN A 424 0.47 2.95 -6.83
C GLN A 424 -0.83 2.33 -6.28
N ILE A 425 -1.58 3.02 -5.43
CA ILE A 425 -2.80 2.54 -4.78
C ILE A 425 -3.96 3.48 -5.12
N PHE A 426 -4.76 3.07 -6.12
CA PHE A 426 -5.82 3.93 -6.67
C PHE A 426 -6.98 4.24 -5.71
N MET A 427 -7.24 3.40 -4.70
CA MET A 427 -8.36 3.58 -3.76
C MET A 427 -7.96 4.42 -2.55
N LEU A 428 -8.68 5.51 -2.28
CA LEU A 428 -8.42 6.45 -1.19
C LEU A 428 -8.28 5.76 0.17
N GLU A 429 -9.25 4.88 0.49
CA GLU A 429 -9.25 4.09 1.71
C GLU A 429 -7.99 3.23 1.85
N LYS A 430 -7.43 2.69 0.76
CA LYS A 430 -6.25 1.81 0.76
C LYS A 430 -4.95 2.60 0.76
N ALA A 431 -4.88 3.75 0.08
CA ALA A 431 -3.69 4.60 0.14
C ALA A 431 -3.52 5.18 1.56
N LYS A 432 -4.62 5.69 2.14
CA LYS A 432 -4.71 6.11 3.56
C LYS A 432 -4.45 5.00 4.58
N GLN A 433 -4.30 3.73 4.17
CA GLN A 433 -3.96 2.63 5.07
C GLN A 433 -2.46 2.47 5.30
N CYS A 434 -1.57 2.98 4.45
CA CYS A 434 -0.14 2.86 4.69
C CYS A 434 0.30 3.87 5.77
N SER A 435 0.86 3.36 6.86
CA SER A 435 1.36 4.17 7.99
C SER A 435 2.51 3.47 8.72
N TYR A 436 3.10 4.14 9.69
CA TYR A 436 4.29 3.70 10.42
C TYR A 436 4.12 3.83 11.94
N PHE A 437 4.73 2.92 12.70
CA PHE A 437 4.90 3.02 14.15
C PHE A 437 6.30 2.55 14.58
N TRP A 438 6.83 3.10 15.66
CA TRP A 438 8.09 2.64 16.26
C TRP A 438 7.84 1.45 17.20
N HIS A 439 8.74 0.48 17.23
CA HIS A 439 8.76 -0.63 18.19
C HIS A 439 10.17 -0.70 18.81
N VAL A 440 10.24 -0.48 20.12
CA VAL A 440 11.47 -0.41 20.92
C VAL A 440 11.33 -1.20 22.22
N THR A 441 12.45 -1.68 22.75
CA THR A 441 12.48 -2.62 23.88
C THR A 441 13.83 -2.51 24.60
N ASP A 442 13.90 -3.05 25.82
CA ASP A 442 15.14 -3.32 26.56
C ASP A 442 16.05 -2.07 26.58
N PHE A 443 15.56 -1.01 27.22
CA PHE A 443 16.30 0.25 27.37
C PHE A 443 17.41 0.16 28.43
N HIS A 444 17.21 -0.66 29.48
CA HIS A 444 18.11 -0.86 30.63
C HIS A 444 18.98 0.36 30.95
N TYR A 445 18.38 1.43 31.47
CA TYR A 445 19.11 2.63 31.84
C TYR A 445 19.91 2.42 33.14
N ASP A 446 21.23 2.51 33.05
CA ASP A 446 22.11 2.56 34.22
C ASP A 446 22.24 3.99 34.76
N HIS A 447 21.49 4.24 35.83
CA HIS A 447 21.58 5.46 36.62
C HIS A 447 22.86 5.53 37.49
N THR A 448 23.59 4.42 37.64
CA THR A 448 24.89 4.35 38.35
C THR A 448 26.10 4.53 37.43
N TYR A 449 25.88 4.85 36.14
CA TYR A 449 26.92 5.05 35.11
C TYR A 449 27.71 6.37 35.29
N SER A 450 28.20 6.61 36.52
CA SER A 450 28.89 7.83 36.94
C SER A 450 29.85 7.57 38.11
N GLY A 451 30.89 6.75 37.87
CA GLY A 451 32.11 6.72 38.69
C GLY A 451 32.13 5.79 39.90
N GLU A 452 30.99 5.32 40.40
CA GLU A 452 30.94 4.18 41.33
C GLU A 452 30.75 2.85 40.59
N LYS A 453 31.00 1.71 41.25
CA LYS A 453 31.14 0.40 40.60
C LYS A 453 29.88 0.00 39.81
N LEU A 454 30.05 -0.10 38.49
CA LEU A 454 29.05 -0.54 37.50
C LEU A 454 28.31 -1.84 37.86
N SER A 455 27.17 -2.08 37.21
CA SER A 455 26.38 -3.32 37.26
C SER A 455 27.07 -4.56 36.68
N SER A 456 28.29 -4.44 36.14
CA SER A 456 29.01 -5.54 35.48
C SER A 456 29.48 -6.63 36.46
N ASN A 457 29.12 -7.89 36.19
CA ASN A 457 29.56 -9.08 36.93
C ASN A 457 31.04 -9.48 36.68
N ASP A 458 31.83 -8.64 36.01
CA ASP A 458 33.19 -8.93 35.53
C ASP A 458 34.17 -7.77 35.82
N GLN A 459 35.47 -8.05 35.79
CA GLN A 459 36.52 -7.14 36.28
C GLN A 459 37.16 -6.24 35.20
N ASP A 460 36.86 -6.45 33.91
CA ASP A 460 37.51 -5.79 32.77
C ASP A 460 36.85 -4.44 32.38
N ILE A 461 36.69 -3.52 33.35
CA ILE A 461 36.09 -2.19 33.11
C ILE A 461 37.18 -1.20 32.60
N PRO A 462 36.94 -0.46 31.50
CA PRO A 462 37.85 0.60 31.04
C PRO A 462 38.03 1.72 32.06
N SER A 463 39.24 2.29 32.14
CA SER A 463 39.60 3.39 33.06
C SER A 463 38.92 4.73 32.77
N GLN A 464 38.22 4.85 31.64
CA GLN A 464 37.33 5.96 31.31
C GLN A 464 36.03 5.38 30.72
N LEU A 465 34.89 5.71 31.32
CA LEU A 465 33.57 5.22 30.89
C LEU A 465 33.19 5.80 29.51
N PRO A 466 32.87 4.98 28.50
CA PRO A 466 32.47 5.47 27.18
C PRO A 466 31.10 6.15 27.17
N ALA A 467 30.95 7.23 26.40
CA ALA A 467 29.74 8.08 26.41
C ALA A 467 28.45 7.37 25.95
N TYR A 468 28.57 6.37 25.08
CA TYR A 468 27.48 5.55 24.54
C TYR A 468 27.42 4.14 25.17
N GLY A 469 28.12 3.93 26.28
CA GLY A 469 28.18 2.63 26.98
C GLY A 469 29.24 1.69 26.39
N ASP A 470 29.35 0.53 27.00
CA ASP A 470 30.16 -0.61 26.53
C ASP A 470 29.25 -1.84 26.36
N TYR A 471 29.64 -2.82 25.55
CA TYR A 471 28.85 -4.03 25.34
C TYR A 471 28.68 -4.90 26.60
N TRP A 472 29.53 -4.73 27.62
CA TRP A 472 29.38 -5.38 28.93
C TRP A 472 28.54 -4.59 29.95
N CYS A 473 27.93 -3.48 29.52
CA CYS A 473 27.20 -2.55 30.38
C CYS A 473 25.77 -2.30 29.89
N ASP A 474 24.92 -1.91 30.82
CA ASP A 474 23.61 -1.32 30.57
C ASP A 474 23.74 0.10 29.95
N ALA A 475 22.64 0.65 29.42
CA ALA A 475 22.65 1.86 28.61
C ALA A 475 22.92 3.15 29.41
N THR A 476 23.70 4.06 28.83
CA THR A 476 23.89 5.42 29.38
C THR A 476 22.67 6.30 29.08
N TRP A 477 22.39 7.28 29.93
CA TRP A 477 21.31 8.26 29.66
C TRP A 477 21.51 8.99 28.31
N LYS A 478 22.76 9.19 27.90
CA LYS A 478 23.08 9.80 26.60
C LYS A 478 22.66 8.90 25.43
N LEU A 479 22.92 7.60 25.50
CA LEU A 479 22.44 6.65 24.48
C LEU A 479 20.91 6.62 24.45
N VAL A 480 20.24 6.60 25.60
CA VAL A 480 18.77 6.65 25.70
C VAL A 480 18.20 7.90 25.01
N VAL A 481 18.72 9.09 25.34
CA VAL A 481 18.26 10.36 24.74
C VAL A 481 18.57 10.43 23.25
N ASP A 482 19.79 10.05 22.82
CA ASP A 482 20.16 10.07 21.41
C ASP A 482 19.36 9.03 20.58
N SER A 483 18.88 7.94 21.19
CA SER A 483 17.94 6.99 20.56
C SER A 483 16.57 7.61 20.29
N ILE A 484 16.05 8.39 21.24
CA ILE A 484 14.76 9.08 21.11
C ILE A 484 14.86 10.20 20.06
N ASN A 485 15.94 10.97 20.10
CA ASN A 485 16.25 11.98 19.08
C ASN A 485 16.39 11.35 17.68
N ALA A 486 16.97 10.16 17.58
CA ALA A 486 17.05 9.42 16.32
C ALA A 486 15.68 8.99 15.80
N MET A 487 14.79 8.47 16.65
CA MET A 487 13.40 8.16 16.24
C MET A 487 12.67 9.39 15.70
N ALA A 488 12.79 10.54 16.40
CA ALA A 488 12.22 11.81 15.97
C ALA A 488 12.83 12.33 14.65
N THR A 489 14.12 12.08 14.41
CA THR A 489 14.82 12.55 13.19
C THR A 489 14.57 11.62 11.98
N ILE A 490 14.49 10.31 12.20
CA ILE A 490 14.34 9.30 11.14
C ILE A 490 12.89 9.22 10.65
N LYS A 491 11.91 9.27 11.57
CA LYS A 491 10.48 9.28 11.21
C LYS A 491 9.64 9.99 12.30
N PRO A 492 9.50 11.33 12.23
CA PRO A 492 8.72 12.11 13.20
C PRO A 492 7.20 11.87 13.10
N ASP A 493 6.71 11.46 11.94
CA ASP A 493 5.29 11.35 11.59
C ASP A 493 4.72 9.92 11.76
N VAL A 494 5.14 9.21 12.80
CA VAL A 494 4.54 7.92 13.19
C VAL A 494 3.19 8.10 13.91
N GLU A 495 2.31 7.11 13.78
CA GLU A 495 0.99 7.14 14.46
C GLU A 495 1.06 6.80 15.95
N PHE A 496 2.07 6.03 16.38
CA PHE A 496 2.34 5.69 17.77
C PHE A 496 3.74 5.07 17.92
N LEU A 497 4.12 4.79 19.16
CA LEU A 497 5.27 3.97 19.54
C LEU A 497 4.82 2.84 20.48
N ILE A 498 5.29 1.62 20.24
CA ILE A 498 5.21 0.49 21.17
C ILE A 498 6.54 0.40 21.92
N TRP A 499 6.49 0.33 23.24
CA TRP A 499 7.63 0.15 24.12
C TRP A 499 7.42 -1.08 25.00
N THR A 500 8.23 -2.12 24.82
CA THR A 500 8.12 -3.38 25.55
C THR A 500 9.05 -3.49 26.77
N GLY A 501 9.15 -2.40 27.53
CA GLY A 501 9.66 -2.44 28.91
C GLY A 501 11.18 -2.58 29.04
N ASP A 502 11.56 -3.25 30.13
CA ASP A 502 12.92 -3.55 30.58
C ASP A 502 13.82 -2.30 30.60
N THR A 503 13.45 -1.42 31.54
CA THR A 503 13.92 -0.04 31.66
C THR A 503 15.03 0.13 32.68
N VAL A 504 15.05 -0.72 33.71
CA VAL A 504 16.03 -0.64 34.80
C VAL A 504 17.24 -1.53 34.47
N ALA A 505 18.44 -1.05 34.78
CA ALA A 505 19.68 -1.80 34.65
C ALA A 505 19.68 -3.14 35.41
N HIS A 506 20.60 -4.03 35.04
CA HIS A 506 20.85 -5.34 35.64
C HIS A 506 21.56 -5.24 37.02
N ILE A 507 21.03 -4.42 37.91
CA ILE A 507 21.47 -4.33 39.31
C ILE A 507 20.78 -5.36 40.21
N SER A 508 21.43 -5.69 41.32
CA SER A 508 20.97 -6.68 42.30
C SER A 508 19.94 -6.10 43.27
N ASP A 509 19.00 -6.92 43.77
CA ASP A 509 17.86 -6.47 44.58
C ASP A 509 18.23 -5.67 45.85
N ASP A 510 19.43 -5.87 46.41
CA ASP A 510 19.98 -5.11 47.54
C ASP A 510 20.36 -3.66 47.18
N LYS A 511 20.43 -3.34 45.89
CA LYS A 511 20.71 -2.01 45.33
C LYS A 511 19.50 -1.37 44.63
N LEU A 512 18.41 -2.11 44.42
CA LEU A 512 17.15 -1.52 43.94
C LEU A 512 16.33 -0.95 45.10
N SER A 513 15.40 -0.07 44.75
CA SER A 513 14.23 0.24 45.57
C SER A 513 13.03 0.48 44.66
N LEU A 514 11.81 0.33 45.18
CA LEU A 514 10.58 0.64 44.44
C LEU A 514 10.57 2.11 43.97
N GLU A 515 11.10 3.03 44.78
CA GLU A 515 11.20 4.45 44.44
C GLU A 515 12.14 4.67 43.24
N LEU A 516 13.30 4.01 43.23
CA LEU A 516 14.28 4.06 42.14
C LEU A 516 13.72 3.46 40.83
N THR A 517 13.07 2.29 40.89
CA THR A 517 12.39 1.67 39.75
C THR A 517 11.36 2.62 39.14
N LEU A 518 10.52 3.24 39.98
CA LEU A 518 9.51 4.22 39.54
C LEU A 518 10.14 5.50 38.98
N GLN A 519 11.25 5.97 39.55
CA GLN A 519 11.98 7.15 39.06
C GLN A 519 12.57 6.92 37.67
N VAL A 520 13.21 5.76 37.44
CA VAL A 520 13.76 5.37 36.12
C VAL A 520 12.65 5.29 35.06
N LEU A 521 11.54 4.63 35.37
CA LEU A 521 10.36 4.54 34.49
C LEU A 521 9.76 5.92 34.17
N GLN A 522 9.64 6.79 35.16
CA GLN A 522 9.11 8.15 34.99
C GLN A 522 10.05 9.03 34.15
N ASN A 523 11.37 8.90 34.34
CA ASN A 523 12.37 9.63 33.56
C ASN A 523 12.33 9.24 32.08
N LEU A 524 12.30 7.95 31.74
CA LEU A 524 12.17 7.53 30.33
C LEU A 524 10.83 7.93 29.73
N THR A 525 9.74 7.80 30.49
CA THR A 525 8.40 8.26 30.06
C THR A 525 8.42 9.76 29.72
N ASN A 526 9.11 10.58 30.52
CA ASN A 526 9.26 12.01 30.26
C ASN A 526 10.12 12.27 29.01
N ALA A 527 11.25 11.58 28.86
CA ALA A 527 12.15 11.73 27.71
C ALA A 527 11.47 11.35 26.38
N LEU A 528 10.75 10.23 26.34
CA LEU A 528 9.94 9.81 25.18
C LEU A 528 8.87 10.86 24.84
N SER A 529 8.18 11.38 25.86
CA SER A 529 7.12 12.39 25.69
C SER A 529 7.67 13.73 25.18
N GLN A 530 8.88 14.11 25.61
CA GLN A 530 9.54 15.35 25.16
C GLN A 530 10.11 15.22 23.75
N GLY A 531 10.84 14.14 23.46
CA GLY A 531 11.51 13.94 22.17
C GLY A 531 10.57 13.57 21.01
N LEU A 532 9.45 12.89 21.29
CA LEU A 532 8.45 12.50 20.29
C LEU A 532 7.19 13.40 20.30
N GLY A 533 7.10 14.33 21.24
CA GLY A 533 6.09 15.40 21.29
C GLY A 533 4.64 14.92 21.45
N LYS A 534 3.96 14.65 20.32
CA LYS A 534 2.54 14.26 20.28
C LYS A 534 2.30 12.79 19.91
N VAL A 535 3.35 12.02 19.64
CA VAL A 535 3.24 10.59 19.33
C VAL A 535 2.75 9.81 20.56
N PRO A 536 1.62 9.07 20.48
CA PRO A 536 1.16 8.21 21.56
C PRO A 536 2.16 7.09 21.86
N VAL A 537 2.53 6.93 23.14
CA VAL A 537 3.39 5.84 23.62
C VAL A 537 2.53 4.77 24.29
N TYR A 538 2.68 3.53 23.84
CA TYR A 538 2.03 2.35 24.40
C TYR A 538 3.08 1.42 25.02
N ALA A 539 3.31 1.59 26.32
CA ALA A 539 4.25 0.83 27.11
C ALA A 539 3.65 -0.48 27.66
N SER A 540 4.45 -1.52 27.82
CA SER A 540 4.21 -2.68 28.69
C SER A 540 5.45 -2.96 29.51
N ALA A 541 5.30 -3.25 30.80
CA ALA A 541 6.41 -3.53 31.71
C ALA A 541 7.12 -4.86 31.37
N GLY A 542 8.45 -4.86 31.37
CA GLY A 542 9.34 -6.03 31.34
C GLY A 542 9.70 -6.50 32.75
N ASN A 543 10.48 -7.57 32.89
CA ASN A 543 10.74 -8.17 34.21
C ASN A 543 11.71 -7.36 35.12
N HIS A 544 12.41 -6.37 34.57
CA HIS A 544 13.22 -5.38 35.31
C HIS A 544 12.43 -4.12 35.72
N ASP A 545 11.17 -3.99 35.30
CA ASP A 545 10.32 -2.83 35.65
C ASP A 545 9.54 -3.03 36.97
N PHE A 546 9.92 -4.04 37.76
CA PHE A 546 9.27 -4.43 39.02
C PHE A 546 10.26 -4.36 40.19
N TYR A 547 9.74 -4.30 41.42
CA TYR A 547 10.54 -4.42 42.64
C TYR A 547 9.91 -5.45 43.62
N PRO A 548 10.65 -6.48 44.05
CA PRO A 548 12.00 -6.87 43.59
C PRO A 548 12.03 -7.29 42.10
N ASN A 549 13.23 -7.37 41.50
CA ASN A 549 13.39 -7.74 40.09
C ASN A 549 12.84 -9.16 39.82
N GLY A 550 12.20 -9.34 38.66
CA GLY A 550 11.70 -10.65 38.21
C GLY A 550 10.57 -11.25 39.06
N GLN A 551 9.99 -10.50 39.99
CA GLN A 551 8.88 -10.92 40.85
C GLN A 551 7.68 -10.00 40.64
N ALA A 552 6.53 -10.54 40.23
CA ALA A 552 5.30 -9.78 40.05
C ALA A 552 4.64 -9.47 41.41
N SER A 553 5.33 -8.65 42.20
CA SER A 553 4.94 -8.18 43.52
C SER A 553 3.50 -7.62 43.54
N PRO A 554 2.77 -7.73 44.67
CA PRO A 554 1.43 -7.15 44.83
C PRO A 554 1.35 -5.61 44.68
N VAL A 555 2.43 -4.93 44.27
CA VAL A 555 2.43 -3.57 43.71
C VAL A 555 1.40 -3.39 42.58
N THR A 556 1.10 -4.45 41.82
CA THR A 556 -0.05 -4.44 40.87
C THR A 556 -1.35 -3.96 41.52
N LYS A 557 -1.62 -4.38 42.77
CA LYS A 557 -2.78 -3.98 43.56
C LYS A 557 -2.76 -2.50 43.99
N ALA A 558 -1.57 -1.96 44.26
CA ALA A 558 -1.39 -0.54 44.62
C ALA A 558 -1.56 0.40 43.42
N ILE A 559 -1.25 -0.08 42.20
CA ILE A 559 -1.51 0.65 40.96
C ILE A 559 -3.02 0.61 40.63
N ASP A 560 -3.67 -0.56 40.80
CA ASP A 560 -5.09 -0.79 40.54
C ASP A 560 -6.02 0.20 41.27
N ASP A 561 -5.80 0.43 42.57
CA ASP A 561 -6.64 1.31 43.40
C ASP A 561 -6.60 2.81 42.97
N SER A 562 -5.65 3.20 42.11
CA SER A 562 -5.41 4.61 41.75
C SER A 562 -6.04 5.08 40.44
N ARG A 563 -6.35 4.17 39.48
CA ARG A 563 -6.82 4.54 38.13
C ARG A 563 -7.88 3.58 37.61
N GLN A 564 -9.10 4.10 37.46
CA GLN A 564 -10.30 3.33 37.07
C GLN A 564 -10.07 2.38 35.87
N GLY A 565 -10.04 1.08 36.14
CA GLY A 565 -10.24 0.02 35.13
C GLY A 565 -8.99 -0.63 34.51
N ARG A 566 -7.83 -0.65 35.18
CA ARG A 566 -6.59 -1.32 34.67
C ARG A 566 -6.08 -2.46 35.56
N GLN A 567 -6.89 -3.50 35.72
CA GLN A 567 -6.50 -4.71 36.46
C GLN A 567 -5.22 -5.35 35.92
N GLY A 568 -4.29 -5.70 36.81
CA GLY A 568 -3.11 -6.53 36.51
C GLY A 568 -2.05 -5.93 35.57
N GLY A 569 -2.17 -4.65 35.18
CA GLY A 569 -1.20 -3.95 34.34
C GLY A 569 -1.34 -4.14 32.82
N TYR A 570 -2.33 -4.92 32.36
CA TYR A 570 -2.64 -5.07 30.94
C TYR A 570 -3.73 -4.09 30.48
N TYR A 571 -3.76 -3.76 29.19
CA TYR A 571 -4.78 -2.85 28.63
C TYR A 571 -4.97 -3.02 27.11
N ALA A 572 -6.11 -2.50 26.63
CA ALA A 572 -6.42 -2.44 25.22
C ALA A 572 -6.63 -1.00 24.77
N VAL A 573 -6.14 -0.66 23.58
CA VAL A 573 -6.29 0.67 22.99
C VAL A 573 -6.60 0.57 21.50
N LYS A 574 -7.47 1.45 20.99
CA LYS A 574 -7.70 1.60 19.55
C LYS A 574 -6.56 2.45 18.96
N VAL A 575 -5.69 1.81 18.19
CA VAL A 575 -4.63 2.51 17.42
C VAL A 575 -5.11 2.91 16.02
N SER A 576 -6.30 2.46 15.62
CA SER A 576 -7.02 2.97 14.46
C SER A 576 -8.54 2.74 14.63
N PRO A 577 -9.39 3.20 13.69
CA PRO A 577 -10.83 2.89 13.69
C PRO A 577 -11.16 1.38 13.68
N LYS A 578 -10.25 0.53 13.20
CA LYS A 578 -10.45 -0.93 13.04
C LYS A 578 -9.41 -1.78 13.78
N VAL A 579 -8.28 -1.20 14.20
CA VAL A 579 -7.16 -1.92 14.83
C VAL A 579 -7.09 -1.61 16.33
N ARG A 580 -7.03 -2.66 17.14
CA ARG A 580 -6.92 -2.60 18.59
C ARG A 580 -5.59 -3.26 19.00
N LEU A 581 -4.71 -2.50 19.64
CA LEU A 581 -3.51 -3.02 20.29
C LEU A 581 -3.93 -3.60 21.66
N LEU A 582 -3.39 -4.76 22.02
CA LEU A 582 -3.50 -5.36 23.34
C LEU A 582 -2.10 -5.39 23.94
N ALA A 583 -1.87 -4.59 24.99
CA ALA A 583 -0.66 -4.67 25.80
C ALA A 583 -0.90 -5.69 26.91
N LEU A 584 -0.02 -6.69 27.00
CA LEU A 584 -0.09 -7.77 27.99
C LEU A 584 1.03 -7.62 29.02
N ASN A 585 0.75 -7.99 30.26
CA ASN A 585 1.76 -8.20 31.28
C ASN A 585 2.13 -9.70 31.27
N THR A 586 3.27 -10.04 30.67
CA THR A 586 3.76 -11.42 30.52
C THR A 586 4.54 -11.91 31.74
N ASN A 587 5.04 -11.01 32.58
CA ASN A 587 5.90 -11.33 33.72
C ASN A 587 5.18 -12.18 34.79
N LEU A 588 3.85 -12.02 34.88
CA LEU A 588 2.92 -12.82 35.71
C LEU A 588 2.92 -14.34 35.39
N TYR A 589 3.65 -14.77 34.36
CA TYR A 589 3.76 -16.15 33.89
C TYR A 589 5.22 -16.57 33.70
N TYR A 590 6.18 -15.82 34.26
CA TYR A 590 7.62 -16.07 34.13
C TYR A 590 8.07 -17.19 35.09
N GLU A 591 8.87 -18.14 34.60
CA GLU A 591 9.18 -19.40 35.31
C GLU A 591 9.97 -19.19 36.61
N SER A 592 10.69 -18.07 36.75
CA SER A 592 11.40 -17.73 38.00
C SER A 592 10.59 -16.89 39.00
N ASP A 593 9.32 -16.57 38.72
CA ASP A 593 8.49 -15.84 39.69
C ASP A 593 8.11 -16.77 40.86
N LYS A 594 8.61 -16.41 42.05
CA LYS A 594 8.43 -17.17 43.29
C LYS A 594 7.06 -16.94 43.95
N LEU A 595 6.26 -15.98 43.46
CA LEU A 595 5.00 -15.56 44.07
C LEU A 595 3.76 -16.26 43.48
N THR A 596 3.77 -16.66 42.21
CA THR A 596 2.61 -17.29 41.54
C THR A 596 2.87 -18.67 40.89
N PRO A 597 3.60 -19.61 41.53
CA PRO A 597 3.81 -20.94 40.96
C PRO A 597 2.47 -21.68 40.75
N ASN A 598 2.26 -22.20 39.53
CA ASN A 598 1.12 -23.01 39.10
C ASN A 598 -0.27 -22.33 39.05
N VAL A 599 -0.36 -20.99 39.04
CA VAL A 599 -1.64 -20.29 38.81
C VAL A 599 -1.83 -20.00 37.31
N SER A 600 -2.91 -20.51 36.70
CA SER A 600 -3.08 -20.50 35.23
C SER A 600 -3.55 -19.18 34.62
N ASP A 601 -4.22 -18.30 35.38
CA ASP A 601 -4.57 -16.94 34.96
C ASP A 601 -4.72 -16.01 36.19
N PRO A 602 -3.62 -15.68 36.91
CA PRO A 602 -3.66 -15.09 38.26
C PRO A 602 -4.37 -13.74 38.36
N VAL A 603 -4.48 -13.02 37.24
CA VAL A 603 -5.13 -11.70 37.15
C VAL A 603 -6.33 -11.68 36.18
N GLY A 604 -6.71 -12.83 35.60
CA GLY A 604 -7.78 -12.90 34.59
C GLY A 604 -7.41 -12.32 33.22
N GLN A 605 -6.12 -12.18 32.90
CA GLN A 605 -5.62 -11.61 31.64
C GLN A 605 -5.98 -12.49 30.44
N PHE A 606 -5.88 -13.82 30.54
CA PHE A 606 -6.26 -14.70 29.43
C PHE A 606 -7.78 -14.67 29.20
N ALA A 607 -8.56 -14.67 30.28
CA ALA A 607 -10.01 -14.49 30.19
C ALA A 607 -10.39 -13.11 29.60
N TRP A 608 -9.66 -12.04 29.94
CA TRP A 608 -9.81 -10.71 29.37
C TRP A 608 -9.43 -10.68 27.89
N MET A 609 -8.29 -11.24 27.51
CA MET A 609 -7.82 -11.31 26.12
C MET A 609 -8.81 -12.08 25.24
N GLN A 610 -9.38 -13.19 25.73
CA GLN A 610 -10.46 -13.90 25.03
C GLN A 610 -11.69 -13.01 24.81
N ARG A 611 -12.11 -12.20 25.80
CA ARG A 611 -13.20 -11.22 25.61
C ARG A 611 -12.84 -10.16 24.56
N GLN A 612 -11.62 -9.62 24.59
CA GLN A 612 -11.15 -8.64 23.59
C GLN A 612 -11.14 -9.22 22.16
N LEU A 613 -10.72 -10.47 21.99
CA LEU A 613 -10.73 -11.17 20.71
C LEU A 613 -12.16 -11.51 20.23
N GLN A 614 -13.07 -11.87 21.15
CA GLN A 614 -14.48 -12.09 20.85
C GLN A 614 -15.22 -10.79 20.49
N GLU A 615 -14.91 -9.67 21.15
CA GLU A 615 -15.37 -8.34 20.76
C GLU A 615 -14.88 -7.96 19.36
N ALA A 616 -13.59 -8.14 19.08
CA ALA A 616 -13.01 -7.84 17.77
C ALA A 616 -13.66 -8.70 16.67
N LYS A 617 -13.81 -10.01 16.90
CA LYS A 617 -14.49 -10.93 15.99
C LYS A 617 -15.95 -10.58 15.77
N SER A 618 -16.73 -10.36 16.83
CA SER A 618 -18.16 -10.02 16.72
C SER A 618 -18.40 -8.61 16.15
N THR A 619 -17.48 -7.67 16.35
CA THR A 619 -17.49 -6.37 15.68
C THR A 619 -17.17 -6.52 14.20
N GLY A 620 -16.15 -7.32 13.84
CA GLY A 620 -15.84 -7.69 12.47
C GLY A 620 -17.03 -8.36 11.77
N GLU A 621 -17.67 -9.34 12.42
CA GLU A 621 -18.87 -10.02 11.90
C GLU A 621 -20.08 -9.08 11.80
N LYS A 622 -20.25 -8.11 12.71
CA LYS A 622 -21.27 -7.05 12.57
C LYS A 622 -20.96 -6.09 11.41
N ILE A 623 -19.70 -5.72 11.19
CA ILE A 623 -19.29 -4.88 10.06
C ILE A 623 -19.48 -5.64 8.74
N ILE A 624 -19.00 -6.88 8.64
CA ILE A 624 -19.19 -7.77 7.50
C ILE A 624 -20.68 -8.00 7.23
N ARG A 625 -21.51 -8.23 8.27
CA ARG A 625 -22.98 -8.28 8.10
C ARG A 625 -23.53 -6.95 7.62
N SER A 626 -23.12 -5.79 8.14
CA SER A 626 -23.61 -4.49 7.66
C SER A 626 -23.22 -4.21 6.20
N GLN A 627 -22.04 -4.65 5.77
CA GLN A 627 -21.57 -4.55 4.38
C GLN A 627 -22.31 -5.55 3.49
N ALA A 628 -22.52 -6.79 3.94
CA ALA A 628 -23.32 -7.79 3.23
C ALA A 628 -24.79 -7.38 3.12
N THR A 629 -25.39 -6.77 4.15
CA THR A 629 -26.76 -6.24 4.12
C THR A 629 -26.86 -4.99 3.22
N LYS A 630 -25.77 -4.26 2.98
CA LYS A 630 -25.70 -3.23 1.91
C LYS A 630 -25.48 -3.83 0.52
N ALA A 631 -24.80 -4.97 0.41
CA ALA A 631 -24.57 -5.67 -0.86
C ALA A 631 -25.75 -6.54 -1.33
N VAL A 632 -26.58 -7.08 -0.42
CA VAL A 632 -27.77 -7.90 -0.75
C VAL A 632 -28.78 -7.16 -1.65
N PRO A 633 -29.09 -5.86 -1.43
CA PRO A 633 -29.86 -5.06 -2.39
C PRO A 633 -29.23 -5.03 -3.80
N GLN A 634 -27.92 -4.82 -3.89
CA GLN A 634 -27.20 -4.78 -5.17
C GLN A 634 -27.21 -6.16 -5.87
N PHE A 635 -27.00 -7.24 -5.11
CA PHE A 635 -27.03 -8.61 -5.63
C PHE A 635 -28.43 -9.00 -6.15
N ASN A 636 -29.48 -8.63 -5.41
CA ASN A 636 -30.87 -8.87 -5.83
C ASN A 636 -31.25 -8.08 -7.09
N SER A 637 -30.75 -6.85 -7.27
CA SER A 637 -30.98 -6.07 -8.49
C SER A 637 -30.31 -6.68 -9.72
N HIS A 638 -29.17 -7.35 -9.56
CA HIS A 638 -28.46 -8.00 -10.67
C HIS A 638 -29.16 -9.28 -11.15
N LEU A 639 -29.84 -10.00 -10.24
CA LEU A 639 -30.48 -11.29 -10.50
C LEU A 639 -31.85 -11.19 -11.22
N GLN A 640 -32.40 -9.98 -11.40
CA GLN A 640 -33.63 -9.77 -12.18
C GLN A 640 -33.39 -9.63 -13.70
N ALA A 641 -32.15 -9.47 -14.15
CA ALA A 641 -31.82 -9.24 -15.57
C ALA A 641 -31.80 -10.53 -16.43
N THR A 642 -31.69 -11.72 -15.83
CA THR A 642 -31.52 -12.99 -16.55
C THR A 642 -32.76 -13.89 -16.49
N LYS A 643 -33.47 -14.03 -17.61
CA LYS A 643 -34.66 -14.91 -17.76
C LYS A 643 -34.31 -16.41 -17.78
N ALA A 644 -33.82 -16.96 -16.67
CA ALA A 644 -33.41 -18.38 -16.60
C ALA A 644 -33.45 -19.00 -15.18
N VAL A 645 -34.52 -18.81 -14.39
CA VAL A 645 -34.64 -19.46 -13.06
C VAL A 645 -36.05 -20.03 -12.79
N PRO A 646 -36.20 -21.37 -12.89
CA PRO A 646 -37.19 -22.08 -12.09
C PRO A 646 -36.63 -23.33 -11.36
N GLN A 647 -35.31 -23.46 -11.18
CA GLN A 647 -34.69 -24.62 -10.49
C GLN A 647 -33.83 -24.32 -9.25
N PHE A 648 -33.47 -23.07 -8.95
CA PHE A 648 -32.57 -22.77 -7.82
C PHE A 648 -33.28 -22.56 -6.46
N ASN A 649 -34.60 -22.31 -6.47
CA ASN A 649 -35.35 -21.96 -5.26
C ASN A 649 -35.70 -23.15 -4.33
N SER A 650 -35.58 -24.40 -4.80
CA SER A 650 -35.93 -25.60 -4.04
C SER A 650 -34.93 -25.97 -2.93
N HIS A 651 -33.68 -25.50 -3.03
CA HIS A 651 -32.62 -25.89 -2.08
C HIS A 651 -32.37 -24.89 -0.94
N LEU A 652 -32.98 -23.70 -0.99
CA LEU A 652 -32.76 -22.63 0.01
C LEU A 652 -33.83 -22.55 1.11
N GLN A 653 -34.84 -23.44 1.10
CA GLN A 653 -35.94 -23.40 2.07
C GLN A 653 -35.68 -24.18 3.38
N ALA A 654 -34.52 -24.82 3.55
CA ALA A 654 -34.25 -25.73 4.66
C ALA A 654 -33.67 -25.08 5.95
N THR A 655 -33.20 -23.83 5.92
CA THR A 655 -32.52 -23.21 7.08
C THR A 655 -32.81 -21.71 7.28
N LYS A 656 -33.83 -21.41 8.12
CA LYS A 656 -34.02 -20.08 8.74
C LYS A 656 -34.41 -20.24 10.22
N ALA A 657 -33.55 -19.80 11.15
CA ALA A 657 -33.82 -19.89 12.59
C ALA A 657 -33.07 -18.82 13.43
N VAL A 658 -33.14 -17.54 13.04
CA VAL A 658 -32.76 -16.31 13.79
C VAL A 658 -33.64 -15.19 13.19
N PRO A 659 -34.25 -14.23 13.93
CA PRO A 659 -33.91 -13.77 15.29
C PRO A 659 -35.06 -13.77 16.32
N GLN A 660 -34.68 -13.61 17.59
CA GLN A 660 -35.57 -13.11 18.65
C GLN A 660 -34.76 -12.23 19.64
N PHE A 661 -34.79 -10.91 19.46
CA PHE A 661 -35.00 -9.90 20.52
C PHE A 661 -34.91 -8.46 19.98
N ASN A 662 -36.01 -7.71 20.10
CA ASN A 662 -36.11 -6.33 20.61
C ASN A 662 -37.48 -5.74 20.28
N SER A 663 -38.48 -6.08 21.08
CA SER A 663 -39.77 -5.38 21.15
C SER A 663 -39.75 -4.46 22.38
N ASN A 664 -39.61 -3.16 22.15
CA ASN A 664 -39.83 -2.15 23.18
C ASN A 664 -41.34 -1.86 23.34
N LEU A 665 -41.66 -1.24 24.48
CA LEU A 665 -42.96 -0.68 24.89
C LEU A 665 -44.06 -1.61 25.45
N GLN A 666 -44.45 -1.23 26.67
CA GLN A 666 -45.77 -1.24 27.30
C GLN A 666 -46.32 -2.50 27.99
N VAL A 667 -46.52 -2.29 29.30
CA VAL A 667 -47.32 -3.06 30.24
C VAL A 667 -48.80 -2.95 29.88
N THR A 668 -49.49 -4.08 29.66
CA THR A 668 -50.89 -4.26 30.12
C THR A 668 -51.35 -5.72 30.11
N LYS A 669 -51.68 -6.22 31.32
CA LYS A 669 -52.76 -7.17 31.69
C LYS A 669 -52.88 -8.57 31.02
N ALA A 670 -53.37 -9.51 31.84
CA ALA A 670 -54.04 -10.79 31.53
C ALA A 670 -53.17 -12.06 31.23
N VAL A 671 -53.13 -12.92 32.25
CA VAL A 671 -53.04 -14.40 32.23
C VAL A 671 -54.52 -14.89 32.28
N PRO A 672 -55.01 -15.99 31.62
CA PRO A 672 -54.48 -17.36 31.82
C PRO A 672 -54.74 -18.44 30.72
N GLN A 673 -54.31 -19.68 31.02
CA GLN A 673 -54.72 -20.98 30.39
C GLN A 673 -54.29 -21.21 28.92
N PHE A 674 -54.27 -22.44 28.35
CA PHE A 674 -54.81 -23.74 28.78
C PHE A 674 -53.85 -24.92 28.46
N ASN A 675 -53.87 -25.99 29.26
CA ASN A 675 -53.08 -27.23 29.09
C ASN A 675 -54.03 -28.39 28.73
N PHE A 676 -53.73 -29.27 27.76
CA PHE A 676 -54.37 -30.62 27.75
C PHE A 676 -53.67 -31.74 26.95
N HIS A 677 -53.76 -32.96 27.49
CA HIS A 677 -53.68 -34.29 26.85
C HIS A 677 -52.34 -34.88 26.33
N LEU A 678 -51.46 -35.20 27.29
CA LEU A 678 -51.05 -36.57 27.69
C LEU A 678 -51.33 -37.82 26.79
N ARG A 679 -50.34 -38.75 26.84
CA ARG A 679 -50.36 -40.23 26.54
C ARG A 679 -50.24 -40.61 25.05
N ALA A 680 -49.60 -41.73 24.65
CA ALA A 680 -49.26 -43.00 25.34
C ALA A 680 -47.86 -43.56 24.90
N THR A 681 -46.97 -44.08 25.78
CA THR A 681 -46.65 -45.53 26.04
C THR A 681 -46.73 -46.48 24.82
N LYS A 682 -45.86 -47.46 24.50
CA LYS A 682 -44.87 -48.36 25.22
C LYS A 682 -43.99 -49.06 24.12
N ALA A 683 -42.98 -49.94 24.25
CA ALA A 683 -42.17 -50.61 25.31
C ALA A 683 -40.81 -51.13 24.71
N VAL A 684 -40.02 -51.91 25.48
CA VAL A 684 -38.62 -52.42 25.21
C VAL A 684 -38.40 -53.74 26.03
N PRO A 685 -37.48 -54.72 25.77
CA PRO A 685 -36.47 -54.98 24.70
C PRO A 685 -36.58 -56.38 24.00
N GLN A 686 -35.61 -56.79 23.13
CA GLN A 686 -35.04 -58.17 23.09
C GLN A 686 -33.67 -58.28 22.34
N PHE A 687 -33.03 -59.47 22.34
CA PHE A 687 -31.57 -59.67 22.18
C PHE A 687 -31.20 -60.99 21.44
N ASN A 688 -30.05 -61.04 20.74
CA ASN A 688 -29.35 -62.20 20.13
C ASN A 688 -30.00 -63.06 19.00
N SER A 689 -29.45 -62.95 17.78
CA SER A 689 -28.90 -64.04 16.92
C SER A 689 -28.49 -63.44 15.55
N HIS A 690 -27.32 -63.66 14.92
CA HIS A 690 -26.32 -64.74 14.77
C HIS A 690 -26.49 -65.57 13.48
N LEU A 691 -25.91 -65.09 12.35
CA LEU A 691 -25.27 -65.85 11.25
C LEU A 691 -24.63 -64.84 10.26
N GLN A 692 -23.33 -64.98 9.90
CA GLN A 692 -22.79 -65.49 8.62
C GLN A 692 -23.21 -64.69 7.36
N ALA A 693 -22.30 -64.00 6.65
CA ALA A 693 -21.35 -64.51 5.64
C ALA A 693 -22.06 -65.11 4.39
N THR A 694 -21.78 -64.71 3.15
CA THR A 694 -20.47 -64.80 2.45
C THR A 694 -20.34 -63.84 1.23
N LYS A 695 -19.31 -64.04 0.38
CA LYS A 695 -18.83 -63.20 -0.75
C LYS A 695 -19.66 -63.40 -2.05
N ALA A 696 -19.80 -62.35 -2.90
CA ALA A 696 -19.92 -62.47 -4.37
C ALA A 696 -19.70 -61.13 -5.12
N VAL A 697 -19.11 -61.17 -6.32
CA VAL A 697 -18.62 -60.07 -7.22
C VAL A 697 -18.36 -60.71 -8.63
N PRO A 698 -18.43 -60.06 -9.83
CA PRO A 698 -18.60 -58.64 -10.25
C PRO A 698 -19.74 -58.42 -11.32
N GLN A 699 -19.62 -57.35 -12.15
CA GLN A 699 -20.29 -57.03 -13.44
C GLN A 699 -21.68 -56.35 -13.33
N PHE A 700 -22.05 -55.37 -14.19
CA PHE A 700 -21.67 -55.12 -15.60
C PHE A 700 -21.48 -53.62 -15.95
N ASN A 701 -20.70 -53.29 -16.99
CA ASN A 701 -20.49 -51.93 -17.53
C ASN A 701 -21.26 -51.75 -18.85
N SER A 702 -22.18 -50.77 -18.99
CA SER A 702 -22.87 -50.55 -20.28
C SER A 702 -23.59 -49.20 -20.53
N HIS A 703 -23.07 -48.04 -20.11
CA HIS A 703 -23.46 -46.75 -20.75
C HIS A 703 -22.44 -45.60 -20.56
N LEU A 704 -21.29 -45.67 -21.24
CA LEU A 704 -20.40 -44.50 -21.38
C LEU A 704 -19.57 -44.53 -22.68
N GLN A 705 -20.21 -44.20 -23.82
CA GLN A 705 -19.52 -43.80 -25.04
C GLN A 705 -20.28 -42.69 -25.76
N ALA A 706 -19.73 -41.46 -25.73
CA ALA A 706 -19.66 -40.52 -26.88
C ALA A 706 -19.14 -39.14 -26.43
N THR A 707 -18.25 -38.55 -27.23
CA THR A 707 -17.73 -37.16 -27.14
C THR A 707 -16.90 -36.80 -25.89
N LYS A 708 -16.11 -35.72 -26.00
CA LYS A 708 -14.97 -35.40 -25.12
C LYS A 708 -15.16 -34.07 -24.40
N ALA A 709 -15.11 -34.08 -23.07
CA ALA A 709 -14.75 -32.93 -22.25
C ALA A 709 -14.06 -33.44 -20.97
N VAL A 710 -12.96 -32.81 -20.56
CA VAL A 710 -12.19 -33.19 -19.36
C VAL A 710 -12.39 -32.14 -18.28
N PRO A 711 -12.90 -32.53 -17.09
CA PRO A 711 -12.70 -31.78 -15.85
C PRO A 711 -11.80 -32.56 -14.88
N GLN A 712 -10.91 -31.86 -14.19
CA GLN A 712 -10.08 -32.43 -13.13
C GLN A 712 -10.92 -32.60 -11.85
N PHE A 713 -11.12 -33.85 -11.39
CA PHE A 713 -11.66 -34.09 -10.04
C PHE A 713 -11.09 -35.36 -9.39
N ASN A 714 -9.75 -35.40 -9.24
CA ASN A 714 -9.05 -36.42 -8.46
C ASN A 714 -7.68 -35.93 -7.99
N SER A 715 -7.64 -35.21 -6.87
CA SER A 715 -6.39 -34.81 -6.19
C SER A 715 -6.53 -34.63 -4.67
N HIS A 716 -7.56 -35.24 -4.06
CA HIS A 716 -7.79 -35.09 -2.62
C HIS A 716 -8.30 -36.36 -1.89
N LEU A 717 -7.63 -37.50 -2.14
CA LEU A 717 -7.21 -38.48 -1.11
C LEU A 717 -6.49 -39.65 -1.79
N GLN A 718 -5.30 -40.03 -1.31
CA GLN A 718 -4.81 -41.42 -1.18
C GLN A 718 -3.42 -41.43 -0.51
N ALA A 719 -3.20 -42.44 0.36
CA ALA A 719 -1.98 -42.77 1.10
C ALA A 719 -1.40 -41.70 2.06
N THR A 720 -0.98 -42.03 3.28
CA THR A 720 -0.61 -43.36 3.84
C THR A 720 -1.51 -43.83 4.99
N LYS A 721 -1.43 -45.14 5.34
CA LYS A 721 -2.27 -45.83 6.32
C LYS A 721 -1.43 -46.32 7.51
N ALA A 722 -1.86 -46.04 8.76
CA ALA A 722 -1.20 -46.61 9.96
C ALA A 722 -2.06 -46.64 11.25
N VAL A 723 -3.40 -46.71 11.18
CA VAL A 723 -4.25 -46.85 12.38
C VAL A 723 -5.39 -47.84 12.13
N PRO A 724 -5.24 -49.11 12.58
CA PRO A 724 -6.31 -49.73 13.37
C PRO A 724 -5.80 -50.81 14.36
N GLN A 725 -5.54 -50.47 15.63
CA GLN A 725 -5.47 -51.50 16.68
C GLN A 725 -5.71 -51.05 18.14
N PHE A 726 -5.63 -49.74 18.45
CA PHE A 726 -5.67 -49.26 19.86
C PHE A 726 -7.04 -48.78 20.38
N ASN A 727 -8.12 -48.93 19.63
CA ASN A 727 -9.46 -48.42 20.00
C ASN A 727 -10.29 -49.36 20.89
N SER A 728 -9.74 -50.48 21.36
CA SER A 728 -10.49 -51.55 22.04
C SER A 728 -10.44 -51.55 23.57
N TYR A 729 -9.66 -50.66 24.21
CA TYR A 729 -9.38 -50.75 25.66
C TYR A 729 -9.78 -49.53 26.52
N LEU A 730 -10.52 -48.55 25.97
CA LEU A 730 -10.84 -47.30 26.66
C LEU A 730 -12.35 -46.96 26.75
N GLN A 731 -13.20 -47.98 26.91
CA GLN A 731 -14.60 -47.81 27.35
C GLN A 731 -14.78 -48.14 28.85
N ALA A 732 -14.14 -47.38 29.75
CA ALA A 732 -14.33 -47.55 31.19
C ALA A 732 -14.03 -46.32 32.08
N THR A 733 -14.37 -45.09 31.68
CA THR A 733 -14.70 -43.95 32.60
C THR A 733 -15.16 -42.69 31.83
N LYS A 734 -15.84 -41.76 32.53
CA LYS A 734 -16.51 -40.59 31.94
C LYS A 734 -15.59 -39.36 31.86
N ALA A 735 -14.82 -39.18 30.77
CA ALA A 735 -14.02 -37.93 30.59
C ALA A 735 -13.72 -37.46 29.15
N VAL A 736 -14.17 -38.14 28.09
CA VAL A 736 -13.86 -37.80 26.68
C VAL A 736 -15.15 -37.89 25.86
N PRO A 737 -15.67 -36.78 25.26
CA PRO A 737 -15.20 -36.37 23.94
C PRO A 737 -15.32 -34.87 23.59
N GLN A 738 -14.93 -33.93 24.47
CA GLN A 738 -14.74 -32.53 24.03
C GLN A 738 -13.40 -32.29 23.29
N PHE A 739 -12.54 -33.30 23.21
CA PHE A 739 -11.13 -33.15 22.81
C PHE A 739 -10.85 -33.22 21.30
N ASN A 740 -11.82 -33.67 20.48
CA ASN A 740 -11.61 -33.98 19.05
C ASN A 740 -12.43 -33.12 18.06
N SER A 741 -13.12 -32.07 18.52
CA SER A 741 -14.05 -31.26 17.69
C SER A 741 -13.59 -29.82 17.42
N HIS A 742 -12.33 -29.49 17.71
CA HIS A 742 -11.67 -28.31 17.14
C HIS A 742 -10.51 -28.73 16.23
N PHE A 743 -10.84 -28.88 14.95
CA PHE A 743 -9.89 -29.25 13.89
C PHE A 743 -8.77 -28.20 13.83
N GLN A 744 -7.53 -28.61 14.14
CA GLN A 744 -6.37 -27.72 14.24
C GLN A 744 -5.90 -27.23 12.86
N ALA A 745 -6.67 -26.32 12.27
CA ALA A 745 -6.15 -25.29 11.37
C ALA A 745 -5.75 -24.08 12.22
N THR A 746 -4.71 -24.21 13.04
CA THR A 746 -4.06 -23.07 13.71
C THR A 746 -3.57 -22.10 12.67
N LYS A 747 -4.36 -21.04 12.44
CA LYS A 747 -3.90 -19.87 11.70
C LYS A 747 -2.77 -19.24 12.51
N ALA A 748 -1.54 -19.55 12.12
CA ALA A 748 -0.36 -18.95 12.70
C ALA A 748 -0.45 -17.42 12.60
N VAL A 749 0.19 -16.74 13.53
CA VAL A 749 0.34 -15.28 13.55
C VAL A 749 1.85 -15.02 13.57
N PRO A 750 2.38 -14.12 12.73
CA PRO A 750 3.81 -13.86 12.70
C PRO A 750 4.20 -13.03 13.94
N GLN A 751 5.29 -13.42 14.59
CA GLN A 751 5.85 -12.73 15.76
C GLN A 751 7.12 -11.98 15.36
N PHE A 752 7.28 -10.76 15.87
CA PHE A 752 8.45 -9.90 15.58
C PHE A 752 8.90 -9.15 16.83
N ASN A 753 10.00 -9.60 17.43
CA ASN A 753 10.65 -8.92 18.56
C ASN A 753 11.52 -7.77 18.03
N ALA A 754 11.49 -6.59 18.66
CA ALA A 754 12.50 -5.55 18.45
C ALA A 754 13.86 -5.99 19.04
N PRO A 755 15.00 -5.44 18.59
CA PRO A 755 16.25 -5.53 19.33
C PRO A 755 16.31 -4.48 20.44
N ALA A 756 17.18 -4.71 21.42
CA ALA A 756 17.40 -3.83 22.56
C ALA A 756 17.90 -2.43 22.17
N VAL A 757 17.59 -1.44 23.00
CA VAL A 757 18.18 -0.09 22.96
C VAL A 757 19.44 -0.02 23.83
N THR A 758 19.61 -0.91 24.82
CA THR A 758 20.94 -1.14 25.43
C THR A 758 21.88 -1.87 24.47
N PRO A 759 23.21 -1.60 24.49
CA PRO A 759 24.17 -2.56 23.98
C PRO A 759 24.14 -3.84 24.84
N TRP A 760 24.55 -4.97 24.30
CA TRP A 760 24.53 -6.23 25.04
C TRP A 760 25.64 -7.20 24.63
N ARG A 761 26.19 -7.90 25.61
CA ARG A 761 27.10 -9.04 25.47
C ARG A 761 26.95 -9.95 26.68
N HIS A 762 26.91 -11.24 26.42
CA HIS A 762 26.64 -12.27 27.43
C HIS A 762 27.75 -13.32 27.43
N LYS A 763 27.81 -14.12 28.50
CA LYS A 763 28.63 -15.34 28.56
C LYS A 763 27.72 -16.56 28.65
N VAL A 764 28.02 -17.60 27.89
CA VAL A 764 27.31 -18.88 27.89
C VAL A 764 28.23 -19.95 28.48
N LYS A 765 27.74 -20.73 29.44
CA LYS A 765 28.44 -21.95 29.88
C LYS A 765 27.92 -23.14 29.09
N GLU A 766 28.76 -23.65 28.20
CA GLU A 766 28.45 -24.78 27.31
C GLU A 766 29.51 -25.87 27.56
N ASP A 767 29.05 -27.08 27.91
CA ASP A 767 29.90 -28.21 28.35
C ASP A 767 30.92 -27.88 29.47
N GLY A 768 30.54 -26.94 30.36
CA GLY A 768 31.39 -26.45 31.45
C GLY A 768 32.42 -25.40 31.05
N VAL A 769 32.54 -25.08 29.75
CA VAL A 769 33.43 -24.03 29.23
C VAL A 769 32.66 -22.72 29.11
N GLU A 770 33.23 -21.63 29.62
CA GLU A 770 32.66 -20.28 29.55
C GLU A 770 33.01 -19.64 28.20
N LYS A 771 32.01 -19.51 27.32
CA LYS A 771 32.12 -18.90 25.99
C LYS A 771 31.57 -17.48 26.02
N VAL A 772 32.35 -16.52 25.54
CA VAL A 772 31.93 -15.13 25.39
C VAL A 772 31.10 -14.98 24.11
N GLY A 773 29.91 -14.39 24.22
CA GLY A 773 29.03 -14.07 23.10
C GLY A 773 29.51 -12.88 22.27
N GLU A 774 28.87 -12.68 21.12
CA GLU A 774 29.15 -11.53 20.27
C GLU A 774 28.61 -10.22 20.89
N PRO A 775 29.23 -9.06 20.61
CA PRO A 775 28.68 -7.76 20.94
C PRO A 775 27.49 -7.41 20.03
N HIS A 776 26.35 -7.07 20.64
CA HIS A 776 25.17 -6.53 19.95
C HIS A 776 25.13 -5.01 20.09
N ASN A 777 24.93 -4.28 18.99
CA ASN A 777 24.68 -2.84 19.06
C ASN A 777 23.20 -2.54 19.38
N PRO A 778 22.91 -1.37 19.98
CA PRO A 778 21.57 -0.81 20.09
C PRO A 778 20.85 -0.75 18.74
N GLY A 779 19.55 -1.04 18.74
CA GLY A 779 18.70 -1.02 17.56
C GLY A 779 17.34 -0.36 17.78
N LEU A 780 16.77 0.18 16.69
CA LEU A 780 15.43 0.78 16.67
C LEU A 780 14.64 0.21 15.48
N ARG A 781 13.37 -0.19 15.67
CA ARG A 781 12.57 -0.77 14.58
C ARG A 781 11.37 0.10 14.22
N LEU A 782 11.31 0.50 12.95
CA LEU A 782 10.18 1.23 12.36
C LEU A 782 9.32 0.24 11.57
N ILE A 783 8.07 0.01 11.97
CA ILE A 783 7.16 -0.95 11.35
C ILE A 783 6.15 -0.21 10.48
N LYS A 784 6.09 -0.58 9.19
CA LYS A 784 5.09 -0.15 8.21
C LYS A 784 3.86 -1.06 8.34
N TYR A 785 2.66 -0.51 8.47
CA TYR A 785 1.44 -1.29 8.68
C TYR A 785 0.23 -0.75 7.91
N ASN A 786 -0.81 -1.58 7.81
CA ASN A 786 -2.12 -1.26 7.26
C ASN A 786 -3.08 -0.80 8.37
N ARG A 787 -3.49 0.47 8.36
CA ARG A 787 -4.40 1.06 9.36
C ARG A 787 -5.79 0.43 9.44
N SER A 788 -6.30 -0.23 8.39
CA SER A 788 -7.65 -0.85 8.40
C SER A 788 -7.65 -2.31 8.80
N THR A 789 -6.55 -3.05 8.62
CA THR A 789 -6.48 -4.49 8.89
C THR A 789 -5.55 -4.85 10.05
N GLY A 790 -4.63 -3.96 10.41
CA GLY A 790 -3.55 -4.24 11.38
C GLY A 790 -2.43 -5.10 10.80
N ALA A 791 -2.50 -5.48 9.53
CA ALA A 791 -1.45 -6.25 8.87
C ALA A 791 -0.17 -5.41 8.79
N GLN A 792 0.94 -5.96 9.29
CA GLN A 792 2.26 -5.38 9.12
C GLN A 792 2.73 -5.67 7.68
N LEU A 793 3.39 -4.70 7.06
CA LEU A 793 3.73 -4.68 5.63
C LEU A 793 5.24 -4.80 5.42
N ASP A 794 6.04 -4.03 6.17
CA ASP A 794 7.50 -4.16 6.20
C ASP A 794 8.03 -3.60 7.53
N TYR A 795 9.30 -3.84 7.85
CA TYR A 795 10.00 -3.04 8.85
C TYR A 795 11.39 -2.65 8.41
N ALA A 796 11.77 -1.44 8.82
CA ALA A 796 13.13 -0.93 8.77
C ALA A 796 13.80 -1.13 10.14
N GLN A 797 14.97 -1.76 10.14
CA GLN A 797 15.83 -1.96 11.30
C GLN A 797 16.97 -0.95 11.25
N TYR A 798 17.05 -0.07 12.25
CA TYR A 798 18.14 0.87 12.44
C TYR A 798 19.08 0.40 13.56
N PHE A 799 20.32 0.86 13.55
CA PHE A 799 21.33 0.62 14.59
C PHE A 799 22.34 1.77 14.70
N ILE A 800 23.08 1.83 15.80
CA ILE A 800 24.24 2.72 16.02
C ILE A 800 25.46 1.87 16.37
N ASN A 801 26.58 2.00 15.65
CA ASN A 801 27.83 1.36 16.08
C ASN A 801 28.40 2.16 17.27
N ILE A 802 28.24 1.66 18.50
CA ILE A 802 28.71 2.35 19.71
C ILE A 802 30.25 2.45 19.77
N THR A 803 30.99 1.52 19.16
CA THR A 803 32.46 1.59 19.09
C THR A 803 32.91 2.82 18.30
N LYS A 804 32.27 3.12 17.16
CA LYS A 804 32.54 4.31 16.32
C LYS A 804 32.02 5.60 16.94
N ALA A 805 30.88 5.53 17.64
CA ALA A 805 30.33 6.66 18.38
C ALA A 805 31.24 7.07 19.56
N ASN A 806 31.70 6.10 20.36
CA ASN A 806 32.61 6.29 21.47
C ASN A 806 34.01 6.76 21.03
N ALA A 807 34.49 6.31 19.87
CA ALA A 807 35.74 6.80 19.27
C ALA A 807 35.65 8.25 18.75
N GLY A 808 34.49 8.91 18.86
CA GLY A 808 34.27 10.29 18.40
C GLY A 808 34.26 10.47 16.88
N ALA A 809 34.42 9.39 16.10
CA ALA A 809 34.58 9.45 14.65
C ALA A 809 33.27 9.79 13.91
N GLU A 810 32.11 9.44 14.48
CA GLU A 810 30.81 9.56 13.81
C GLU A 810 29.68 10.11 14.70
N GLY A 811 29.88 10.21 16.02
CA GLY A 811 28.83 10.61 16.97
C GLY A 811 27.65 9.63 17.03
N ALA A 812 26.45 10.12 17.37
CA ALA A 812 25.21 9.32 17.42
C ALA A 812 24.61 9.02 16.03
N LEU A 813 25.42 8.52 15.09
CA LEU A 813 24.96 8.24 13.73
C LEU A 813 24.19 6.91 13.65
N TRP A 814 22.86 7.01 13.77
CA TRP A 814 21.95 5.90 13.53
C TRP A 814 21.81 5.62 12.03
N ARG A 815 21.95 4.35 11.63
CA ARG A 815 21.98 3.89 10.24
C ARG A 815 20.93 2.81 9.99
N LEU A 816 20.37 2.78 8.78
CA LEU A 816 19.55 1.67 8.31
C LEU A 816 20.41 0.42 8.09
N LEU A 817 19.97 -0.73 8.61
CA LEU A 817 20.66 -2.01 8.47
C LEU A 817 20.26 -2.76 7.17
N TYR A 818 19.04 -2.69 6.61
CA TYR A 818 17.94 -3.52 7.16
C TYR A 818 16.49 -3.13 6.79
N ASN A 819 15.97 -3.42 5.59
CA ASN A 819 14.50 -3.48 5.31
C ASN A 819 14.06 -4.93 5.00
N LEU A 820 13.11 -5.50 5.75
CA LEU A 820 12.78 -6.95 5.70
C LEU A 820 12.37 -7.41 4.29
N THR A 821 11.36 -6.78 3.67
CA THR A 821 10.82 -7.22 2.36
C THR A 821 11.91 -7.26 1.30
N SER A 822 12.70 -6.19 1.22
CA SER A 822 13.78 -6.03 0.24
C SER A 822 14.94 -7.00 0.46
N THR A 823 15.29 -7.29 1.72
CA THR A 823 16.46 -8.12 2.06
C THR A 823 16.20 -9.58 1.80
N TYR A 824 15.01 -10.07 2.16
CA TYR A 824 14.64 -11.49 2.02
C TYR A 824 13.76 -11.78 0.79
N GLY A 825 13.44 -10.75 -0.01
CA GLY A 825 12.69 -10.88 -1.27
C GLY A 825 11.27 -11.42 -1.07
N VAL A 826 10.51 -10.81 -0.16
CA VAL A 826 9.10 -11.14 0.15
C VAL A 826 8.21 -9.92 -0.06
N SER A 827 6.90 -10.12 -0.23
CA SER A 827 5.94 -9.03 -0.51
C SER A 827 5.53 -8.25 0.74
N ASP A 828 5.56 -8.90 1.90
CA ASP A 828 4.95 -8.42 3.14
C ASP A 828 5.50 -9.15 4.37
N MET A 829 4.95 -8.84 5.55
CA MET A 829 5.24 -9.53 6.82
C MET A 829 4.22 -10.65 7.16
N SER A 830 3.51 -11.19 6.17
CA SER A 830 2.54 -12.27 6.41
C SER A 830 3.21 -13.58 6.84
N VAL A 831 2.40 -14.49 7.39
CA VAL A 831 2.82 -15.86 7.77
C VAL A 831 3.56 -16.57 6.64
N ASP A 832 3.05 -16.49 5.42
CA ASP A 832 3.59 -17.27 4.30
C ASP A 832 4.81 -16.58 3.67
N SER A 833 4.90 -15.24 3.74
CA SER A 833 6.15 -14.50 3.54
C SER A 833 7.22 -14.91 4.55
N VAL A 834 6.92 -14.93 5.86
CA VAL A 834 7.88 -15.33 6.91
C VAL A 834 8.35 -16.78 6.74
N LYS A 835 7.44 -17.73 6.46
CA LYS A 835 7.83 -19.11 6.10
C LYS A 835 8.72 -19.16 4.86
N SER A 836 8.45 -18.32 3.85
CA SER A 836 9.28 -18.20 2.66
C SER A 836 10.70 -17.70 3.00
N ILE A 837 10.87 -16.81 3.98
CA ILE A 837 12.20 -16.43 4.51
C ILE A 837 12.90 -17.65 5.09
N PHE A 838 12.28 -18.36 6.04
CA PHE A 838 12.87 -19.56 6.68
C PHE A 838 13.25 -20.65 5.67
N LYS A 839 12.45 -20.83 4.61
CA LYS A 839 12.79 -21.75 3.51
C LYS A 839 13.97 -21.27 2.66
N LYS A 840 14.12 -19.97 2.42
CA LYS A 840 15.24 -19.41 1.64
C LYS A 840 16.57 -19.45 2.40
N ILE A 841 16.55 -19.28 3.73
CA ILE A 841 17.74 -19.37 4.58
C ILE A 841 18.05 -20.80 5.07
N GLU A 842 17.27 -21.80 4.64
CA GLU A 842 17.42 -23.19 5.06
C GLU A 842 18.78 -23.82 4.71
N ASN A 843 19.45 -23.28 3.68
CA ASN A 843 20.84 -23.63 3.35
C ASN A 843 21.80 -22.65 4.03
N ASN A 844 22.55 -23.14 5.02
CA ASN A 844 23.57 -22.39 5.78
C ASN A 844 24.70 -21.83 4.89
N SER A 845 24.90 -22.38 3.69
CA SER A 845 25.88 -21.88 2.70
C SER A 845 25.33 -20.75 1.82
N SER A 846 24.06 -20.37 1.98
CA SER A 846 23.44 -19.31 1.18
C SER A 846 23.91 -17.91 1.61
N PRO A 847 24.13 -16.98 0.68
CA PRO A 847 24.39 -15.57 1.03
C PRO A 847 23.26 -14.93 1.84
N LEU A 848 22.03 -15.44 1.72
CA LEU A 848 20.88 -14.92 2.48
C LEU A 848 20.89 -15.38 3.95
N TYR A 849 21.38 -16.59 4.25
CA TYR A 849 21.59 -17.03 5.62
C TYR A 849 22.70 -16.23 6.31
N GLN A 850 23.81 -15.94 5.62
CA GLN A 850 24.87 -15.09 6.18
C GLN A 850 24.36 -13.65 6.42
N LYS A 851 23.55 -13.09 5.50
CA LYS A 851 22.83 -11.82 5.75
C LYS A 851 21.90 -11.90 6.96
N PHE A 852 21.14 -12.98 7.13
CA PHE A 852 20.31 -13.20 8.33
C PHE A 852 21.16 -13.16 9.61
N CYS A 853 22.34 -13.77 9.58
CA CYS A 853 23.25 -13.80 10.72
C CYS A 853 23.85 -12.44 11.10
N ASN A 854 24.34 -11.64 10.15
CA ASN A 854 24.78 -10.26 10.42
C ASN A 854 23.61 -9.41 10.95
N ASN A 855 22.42 -9.55 10.35
CA ASN A 855 21.19 -8.88 10.78
C ASN A 855 20.75 -9.26 12.21
N TRP A 856 20.96 -10.51 12.63
CA TRP A 856 20.57 -11.01 13.95
C TRP A 856 21.43 -10.46 15.09
N VAL A 857 22.74 -10.27 14.87
CA VAL A 857 23.62 -9.65 15.88
C VAL A 857 23.57 -8.12 15.89
N VAL A 858 22.85 -7.48 14.96
CA VAL A 858 22.75 -6.02 14.83
C VAL A 858 24.16 -5.38 14.77
N SER A 859 25.04 -5.97 13.96
CA SER A 859 26.47 -5.62 13.95
C SER A 859 27.00 -5.44 12.53
N ASP A 860 27.97 -4.55 12.37
CA ASP A 860 28.75 -4.35 11.14
C ASP A 860 30.04 -5.22 11.10
N LEU A 861 30.15 -6.20 12.00
CA LEU A 861 31.11 -7.29 11.93
C LEU A 861 30.57 -8.45 11.06
N ASP A 862 31.36 -8.93 10.10
CA ASP A 862 30.99 -10.07 9.25
C ASP A 862 31.01 -11.40 10.02
N LYS A 863 29.82 -11.87 10.42
CA LYS A 863 29.66 -13.11 11.19
C LYS A 863 29.50 -14.32 10.27
N LYS A 864 30.46 -15.24 10.34
CA LYS A 864 30.27 -16.61 9.83
C LYS A 864 29.49 -17.44 10.84
N CYS A 865 28.19 -17.61 10.60
CA CYS A 865 27.37 -18.51 11.42
C CYS A 865 27.79 -19.98 11.27
N THR A 866 27.72 -20.75 12.36
CA THR A 866 27.94 -22.21 12.33
C THR A 866 26.74 -22.95 11.74
N ASN A 867 26.92 -24.24 11.42
CA ASN A 867 25.80 -25.07 10.95
C ASN A 867 24.75 -25.31 12.05
N ASP A 868 25.21 -25.41 13.29
CA ASP A 868 24.41 -25.75 14.46
C ASP A 868 23.51 -24.57 14.89
N MET A 869 24.03 -23.33 14.73
CA MET A 869 23.20 -22.12 14.78
C MET A 869 22.08 -22.15 13.74
N GLY A 870 22.34 -22.65 12.53
CA GLY A 870 21.34 -22.71 11.45
C GLY A 870 20.21 -23.70 11.73
N ALA A 871 20.55 -24.86 12.29
CA ALA A 871 19.57 -25.81 12.78
C ALA A 871 18.70 -25.22 13.91
N ASN A 872 19.32 -24.56 14.89
CA ASN A 872 18.62 -23.90 16.00
C ASN A 872 17.69 -22.77 15.52
N VAL A 873 18.18 -21.87 14.65
CA VAL A 873 17.41 -20.75 14.08
C VAL A 873 16.22 -21.25 13.27
N TRP A 874 16.41 -22.23 12.38
CA TRP A 874 15.35 -22.76 11.54
C TRP A 874 14.28 -23.48 12.35
N CYS A 875 14.69 -24.33 13.31
CA CYS A 875 13.75 -25.08 14.15
C CYS A 875 13.02 -24.18 15.16
N GLY A 876 13.71 -23.26 15.82
CA GLY A 876 13.09 -22.28 16.73
C GLY A 876 12.11 -21.36 16.01
N GLY A 877 12.43 -20.96 14.76
CA GLY A 877 11.55 -20.18 13.90
C GLY A 877 10.29 -20.92 13.39
N GLN A 878 10.15 -22.23 13.62
CA GLN A 878 9.01 -23.04 13.19
C GLN A 878 8.32 -23.82 14.33
N HIS A 879 8.93 -23.96 15.51
CA HIS A 879 8.41 -24.75 16.63
C HIS A 879 8.37 -23.96 17.95
N TYR A 880 7.15 -23.65 18.40
CA TYR A 880 6.90 -22.90 19.65
C TYR A 880 7.09 -23.73 20.94
N ILE A 881 7.34 -25.04 20.83
CA ILE A 881 7.61 -25.93 21.98
C ILE A 881 9.10 -26.26 21.97
N LEU A 882 9.80 -25.93 23.06
CA LEU A 882 11.26 -26.10 23.19
C LEU A 882 11.72 -27.52 22.87
N ALA A 883 11.05 -28.55 23.40
CA ALA A 883 11.38 -29.95 23.13
C ALA A 883 11.28 -30.31 21.63
N ASN A 884 10.30 -29.76 20.91
CA ASN A 884 10.13 -29.98 19.47
C ASN A 884 11.20 -29.24 18.67
N ALA A 885 11.54 -28.00 19.06
CA ALA A 885 12.62 -27.23 18.44
C ALA A 885 13.99 -27.90 18.64
N GLN A 886 14.27 -28.40 19.85
CA GLN A 886 15.49 -29.14 20.19
C GLN A 886 15.58 -30.47 19.41
N GLN A 887 14.49 -31.23 19.30
CA GLN A 887 14.49 -32.49 18.54
C GLN A 887 14.72 -32.22 17.04
N CYS A 888 13.98 -31.27 16.46
CA CYS A 888 14.20 -30.79 15.09
C CYS A 888 15.67 -30.40 14.86
N SER A 889 16.29 -29.66 15.79
CA SER A 889 17.67 -29.22 15.63
C SER A 889 18.65 -30.39 15.65
N LYS A 890 18.50 -31.33 16.59
CA LYS A 890 19.29 -32.58 16.64
C LYS A 890 19.19 -33.39 15.35
N ASP A 891 17.98 -33.54 14.80
CA ASP A 891 17.76 -34.29 13.56
C ASP A 891 18.40 -33.59 12.35
N ARG A 892 18.33 -32.25 12.26
CA ARG A 892 19.00 -31.46 11.20
C ARG A 892 20.53 -31.47 11.33
N GLN A 893 21.06 -31.34 12.54
CA GLN A 893 22.50 -31.44 12.82
C GLN A 893 23.03 -32.83 12.44
N LYS A 894 22.32 -33.89 12.83
CA LYS A 894 22.66 -35.26 12.44
C LYS A 894 22.69 -35.42 10.93
N ALA A 895 21.65 -34.99 10.22
CA ALA A 895 21.60 -35.05 8.76
C ALA A 895 22.77 -34.29 8.09
N SER A 896 23.16 -33.12 8.62
CA SER A 896 24.33 -32.38 8.12
C SER A 896 25.67 -33.09 8.38
N ASN A 897 25.78 -33.85 9.47
CA ASN A 897 27.00 -34.59 9.83
C ASN A 897 27.11 -35.92 9.08
N ASP A 898 25.99 -36.61 8.86
CA ASP A 898 25.95 -37.82 8.03
C ASP A 898 26.20 -37.46 6.55
N ALA A 899 25.68 -36.34 6.04
CA ALA A 899 26.01 -35.83 4.71
C ALA A 899 27.52 -35.52 4.55
N ARG A 900 28.15 -34.88 5.56
CA ARG A 900 29.59 -34.60 5.60
C ARG A 900 30.48 -35.85 5.74
N ARG A 901 29.92 -37.02 6.02
CA ARG A 901 30.63 -38.31 6.06
C ARG A 901 30.53 -39.09 4.74
N LEU A 902 29.75 -38.59 3.79
CA LEU A 902 29.50 -39.18 2.47
C LEU A 902 30.16 -38.36 1.33
N THR A 903 30.94 -37.33 1.69
CA THR A 903 31.65 -36.40 0.79
C THR A 903 33.11 -36.27 1.20
#